data_AF-A0A931KBH0-F1
#
_entry.id   AF-A0A931KBH0-F1
#
_cell.length_a   1.000
_cell.length_b   1.000
_cell.length_c   1.000
_cell.angle_alpha   90.00
_cell.angle_beta   90.00
_cell.angle_gamma   90.00
#
_symmetry.space_group_name_H-M   'P 1'
#
loop_
_entity.id
_entity.type
_entity.pdbx_description
1 polymer ?
#
loop_
_entity_poly.entity_id
_entity_poly.type
_entity_poly.pdbx_seq_one_letter_code
_entity_poly.pdbx_strand_id
1 'polypeptide(L)'
;MTGALVLASVFTSRGMAAESMTMVVTPAAAGAHFVRVSVPLPRGMLGAGDSLKVESTGTEAKPAGVRVVTWYPESTETGSKRTARRAIVSFPWNFADTRPVEFRMTVIQGSKFPENAAPPVEIEVADDQVRLTWPGRDPMELRLDVPPRVAKDGVRHEVVESHSAYRWERFHFDDPNWPRIIETRADAAGGVVVVAHLQRRDPAGDFAPGVSWRMRTRAKNVRFQAGGESGEIEADGWNHGFEKGETATCMIDDSLAIYHPAGPMNRRGGMEWKKTGPGEWNYRYVRCRAEDEVPMQPMSWMRAEIVIGPETAARLTATLSSPHQAKFGPDRWNPLYGEMQLLPELPHVLDRLVKYHQDAVVRSAAVGDDFGNVTGYSDSSPHGGTFGMNRLNHGAAIFEDFRRSGDPRLRETGLAWCDNFYDRSIWWGSDKIGGTRYNNLAANQQKPPNDRYMWRSNDSVSFCTKGYDCFFLAWEETGDPRMLEALQAQVNYAASHLHAYQTTCRNVGDVRDFLNLYEWTGERRYLDEALRLFRELRTRLSRDRLFSEGGDPLEPELPFIEDDQRGHKHSYSKPYIIGYALAGLPDLIAYAPDEPELKETVRAVADFLAGSVDPAGGWRYPHPRSSSVLMSQGIEPAWQLTRAAKVVGPERRWLDAIETVLRARIHGWQRTGMILSGLEGWEISTGKVKNRDELYGMYRKPEDRNPERDYREGRIGYGGAPPEGIVYFAEVLAFYLKHRLVERLLTEPGPEEPLGQILKRSPKESPQVR
;
A
#
# COMPACT_ATOMS: atom_id res chain seq x y z
N MET A 1 -8.58 -5.44 -46.44
CA MET A 1 -7.73 -4.34 -46.94
C MET A 1 -8.06 -3.09 -46.16
N THR A 2 -7.02 -2.37 -45.73
CA THR A 2 -6.99 -1.06 -45.03
C THR A 2 -7.74 -0.94 -43.71
N GLY A 3 -7.02 -1.25 -42.62
CA GLY A 3 -7.40 -0.99 -41.23
C GLY A 3 -6.24 -1.30 -40.29
N ALA A 4 -5.02 -0.89 -40.65
CA ALA A 4 -3.80 -1.10 -39.88
C ALA A 4 -3.07 0.26 -39.81
N LEU A 5 -3.08 0.88 -38.63
CA LEU A 5 -2.14 1.87 -38.05
C LEU A 5 -2.88 2.74 -37.03
N VAL A 6 -3.08 2.22 -35.82
CA VAL A 6 -3.17 3.04 -34.60
C VAL A 6 -2.55 2.18 -33.49
N LEU A 7 -1.65 2.74 -32.69
CA LEU A 7 -0.90 2.13 -31.57
C LEU A 7 0.46 1.50 -31.90
N ALA A 8 1.35 2.33 -32.46
CA ALA A 8 2.77 2.35 -32.06
C ALA A 8 3.27 3.80 -31.86
N SER A 9 2.37 4.75 -31.60
CA SER A 9 2.67 6.19 -31.54
C SER A 9 2.58 6.80 -30.14
N VAL A 10 2.90 6.04 -29.09
CA VAL A 10 2.99 6.59 -27.71
C VAL A 10 4.39 7.13 -27.39
N PHE A 11 5.40 6.90 -28.25
CA PHE A 11 6.79 7.32 -27.96
C PHE A 11 7.29 8.59 -28.67
N THR A 12 6.45 9.33 -29.41
CA THR A 12 6.91 10.51 -30.14
C THR A 12 5.96 11.70 -30.04
N SER A 13 5.65 12.16 -28.82
CA SER A 13 5.42 13.59 -28.68
C SER A 13 6.79 14.28 -28.59
N ARG A 14 7.22 14.90 -29.68
CA ARG A 14 8.26 15.95 -29.66
C ARG A 14 7.68 17.17 -28.93
N GLY A 15 7.47 17.04 -27.62
CA GLY A 15 7.33 18.21 -26.76
C GLY A 15 8.72 18.83 -26.61
N MET A 16 8.84 20.14 -26.81
CA MET A 16 10.00 20.86 -26.29
C MET A 16 10.23 20.43 -24.84
N ALA A 17 11.46 20.09 -24.47
CA ALA A 17 11.79 19.76 -23.09
C ALA A 17 11.28 20.88 -22.19
N ALA A 18 10.40 20.55 -21.25
CA ALA A 18 9.88 21.54 -20.33
C ALA A 18 11.04 22.05 -19.46
N GLU A 19 11.44 23.30 -19.64
CA GLU A 19 12.53 23.93 -18.85
C GLU A 19 12.10 24.22 -17.40
N SER A 20 10.79 24.23 -17.15
CA SER A 20 10.21 24.43 -15.83
C SER A 20 8.91 23.66 -15.63
N MET A 21 8.55 23.46 -14.36
CA MET A 21 7.25 22.93 -13.95
C MET A 21 6.76 23.62 -12.68
N THR A 22 5.44 23.58 -12.44
CA THR A 22 4.83 24.11 -11.22
C THR A 22 4.40 23.01 -10.27
N MET A 23 4.39 23.35 -8.98
CA MET A 23 3.92 22.53 -7.87
C MET A 23 3.22 23.42 -6.87
N VAL A 24 2.13 22.95 -6.28
CA VAL A 24 1.48 23.63 -5.16
C VAL A 24 1.78 22.86 -3.88
N VAL A 25 2.34 23.54 -2.87
CA VAL A 25 2.59 22.95 -1.55
C VAL A 25 1.66 23.59 -0.53
N THR A 26 0.83 22.79 0.12
CA THR A 26 0.09 23.20 1.31
C THR A 26 0.92 22.86 2.54
N PRO A 27 1.44 23.85 3.27
CA PRO A 27 2.24 23.58 4.47
C PRO A 27 1.35 23.12 5.62
N ALA A 28 1.92 22.31 6.51
CA ALA A 28 1.21 21.76 7.66
C ALA A 28 1.16 22.77 8.83
N ALA A 29 2.08 23.73 8.85
CA ALA A 29 2.14 24.83 9.81
C ALA A 29 2.86 26.04 9.18
N ALA A 30 2.71 27.22 9.79
CA ALA A 30 3.49 28.41 9.45
C ALA A 30 4.93 28.33 10.00
N GLY A 31 5.82 29.20 9.54
CA GLY A 31 7.20 29.32 10.02
C GLY A 31 8.23 28.68 9.10
N ALA A 32 9.44 28.44 9.63
CA ALA A 32 10.53 27.83 8.89
C ALA A 32 10.39 26.30 8.86
N HIS A 33 10.32 25.73 7.67
CA HIS A 33 10.14 24.30 7.44
C HIS A 33 11.13 23.76 6.41
N PHE A 34 11.34 22.45 6.46
CA PHE A 34 12.03 21.71 5.42
C PHE A 34 11.01 21.02 4.51
N VAL A 35 10.96 21.46 3.24
CA VAL A 35 10.10 20.86 2.22
C VAL A 35 10.85 19.72 1.57
N ARG A 36 10.25 18.52 1.57
CA ARG A 36 10.78 17.33 0.90
C ARG A 36 9.66 16.58 0.21
N VAL A 37 9.69 16.57 -1.11
CA VAL A 37 8.56 16.12 -1.94
C VAL A 37 9.05 15.24 -3.08
N SER A 38 8.30 14.19 -3.39
CA SER A 38 8.56 13.41 -4.59
C SER A 38 7.88 14.03 -5.81
N VAL A 39 8.66 14.31 -6.85
CA VAL A 39 8.25 15.08 -8.02
C VAL A 39 8.12 14.17 -9.25
N PRO A 40 6.94 14.12 -9.90
CA PRO A 40 6.78 13.50 -11.22
C PRO A 40 7.37 14.41 -12.30
N LEU A 41 8.56 14.06 -12.80
CA LEU A 41 9.29 14.88 -13.77
C LEU A 41 8.90 14.49 -15.21
N PRO A 42 8.53 15.46 -16.07
CA PRO A 42 8.36 15.22 -17.49
C PRO A 42 9.64 14.69 -18.14
N ARG A 43 9.49 13.80 -19.14
CA ARG A 43 10.63 13.33 -19.93
C ARG A 43 11.37 14.50 -20.57
N GLY A 44 12.70 14.48 -20.52
CA GLY A 44 13.52 15.57 -21.05
C GLY A 44 13.75 16.74 -20.09
N MET A 45 12.99 16.88 -19.00
CA MET A 45 13.13 18.03 -18.08
C MET A 45 14.46 17.99 -17.34
N LEU A 46 14.70 16.96 -16.53
CA LEU A 46 15.91 16.87 -15.69
C LEU A 46 16.83 15.76 -16.21
N GLY A 47 17.95 16.12 -16.83
CA GLY A 47 18.95 15.18 -17.29
C GLY A 47 19.95 14.78 -16.20
N ALA A 48 20.69 13.70 -16.42
CA ALA A 48 21.80 13.30 -15.55
C ALA A 48 22.82 14.44 -15.34
N GLY A 49 23.06 14.79 -14.08
CA GLY A 49 23.97 15.87 -13.69
C GLY A 49 23.39 17.28 -13.71
N ASP A 50 22.12 17.46 -14.09
CA ASP A 50 21.43 18.74 -13.96
C ASP A 50 20.95 18.98 -12.53
N SER A 51 20.72 20.25 -12.19
CA SER A 51 20.20 20.68 -10.89
C SER A 51 18.85 21.40 -11.04
N LEU A 52 18.15 21.63 -9.92
CA LEU A 52 16.90 22.40 -9.88
C LEU A 52 17.04 23.63 -8.98
N LYS A 53 16.41 24.73 -9.38
CA LYS A 53 16.07 25.84 -8.50
C LYS A 53 14.56 25.91 -8.30
N VAL A 54 14.16 26.37 -7.12
CA VAL A 54 12.76 26.59 -6.73
C VAL A 54 12.54 28.07 -6.44
N GLU A 55 11.44 28.62 -6.93
CA GLU A 55 11.01 29.99 -6.65
C GLU A 55 9.51 30.04 -6.43
N SER A 56 9.05 30.96 -5.58
CA SER A 56 7.65 31.36 -5.48
C SER A 56 7.47 32.79 -6.00
N THR A 57 6.23 33.19 -6.30
CA THR A 57 5.94 34.52 -6.88
C THR A 57 6.50 35.64 -6.01
N GLY A 58 7.38 36.47 -6.59
CA GLY A 58 7.99 37.62 -5.89
C GLY A 58 9.14 37.26 -4.94
N THR A 59 9.66 36.02 -4.99
CA THR A 59 10.81 35.58 -4.18
C THR A 59 12.02 35.25 -5.05
N GLU A 60 13.22 35.36 -4.48
CA GLU A 60 14.44 34.93 -5.14
C GLU A 60 14.48 33.41 -5.29
N ALA A 61 14.93 32.93 -6.45
CA ALA A 61 15.09 31.51 -6.71
C ALA A 61 16.20 30.91 -5.86
N LYS A 62 15.90 29.80 -5.17
CA LYS A 62 16.84 29.08 -4.30
C LYS A 62 17.25 27.76 -4.93
N PRO A 63 18.51 27.31 -4.73
CA PRO A 63 18.90 25.95 -5.07
C PRO A 63 18.04 24.94 -4.32
N ALA A 64 17.61 23.89 -5.00
CA ALA A 64 16.99 22.74 -4.37
C ALA A 64 17.95 21.55 -4.36
N GLY A 65 17.95 20.78 -3.27
CA GLY A 65 18.52 19.45 -3.26
C GLY A 65 17.69 18.51 -4.12
N VAL A 66 18.36 17.70 -4.93
CA VAL A 66 17.70 16.78 -5.87
C VAL A 66 18.34 15.42 -5.76
N ARG A 67 17.54 14.42 -5.40
CA ARG A 67 17.91 13.01 -5.53
C ARG A 67 17.03 12.35 -6.57
N VAL A 68 17.63 11.95 -7.69
CA VAL A 68 16.91 11.18 -8.71
C VAL A 68 16.70 9.76 -8.18
N VAL A 69 15.44 9.32 -8.18
CA VAL A 69 14.98 8.07 -7.59
C VAL A 69 14.78 7.02 -8.69
N THR A 70 14.18 7.43 -9.80
CA THR A 70 13.98 6.59 -10.99
C THR A 70 14.26 7.40 -12.26
N TRP A 71 14.62 6.68 -13.31
CA TRP A 71 14.92 7.24 -14.63
C TRP A 71 13.91 6.72 -15.63
N TYR A 72 13.64 7.51 -16.67
CA TYR A 72 12.91 6.97 -17.82
C TYR A 72 13.72 5.85 -18.48
N PRO A 73 13.05 4.86 -19.09
CA PRO A 73 13.69 3.89 -19.97
C PRO A 73 14.60 4.59 -20.99
N GLU A 74 15.76 4.00 -21.29
CA GLU A 74 16.69 4.56 -22.27
C GLU A 74 15.99 4.75 -23.62
N SER A 75 16.23 5.89 -24.25
CA SER A 75 15.75 6.11 -25.61
C SER A 75 16.64 5.33 -26.58
N THR A 76 16.03 4.75 -27.62
CA THR A 76 16.74 4.11 -28.74
C THR A 76 17.55 5.10 -29.58
N GLU A 77 17.36 6.41 -29.37
CA GLU A 77 18.14 7.45 -30.03
C GLU A 77 19.55 7.54 -29.44
N THR A 78 20.53 7.20 -30.26
CA THR A 78 21.95 7.24 -29.91
C THR A 78 22.36 8.65 -29.44
N GLY A 79 22.93 8.76 -28.24
CA GLY A 79 23.41 10.02 -27.67
C GLY A 79 22.37 10.83 -26.88
N SER A 80 21.15 10.32 -26.70
CA SER A 80 20.16 10.94 -25.83
C SER A 80 20.58 10.89 -24.36
N LYS A 81 20.48 12.03 -23.66
CA LYS A 81 20.81 12.13 -22.23
C LYS A 81 19.76 11.35 -21.41
N ARG A 82 20.21 10.56 -20.44
CA ARG A 82 19.31 9.90 -19.47
C ARG A 82 18.54 10.96 -18.68
N THR A 83 17.22 10.85 -18.61
CA THR A 83 16.34 11.84 -17.96
C THR A 83 15.60 11.25 -16.78
N ALA A 84 15.55 11.97 -15.68
CA ALA A 84 14.89 11.57 -14.45
C ALA A 84 13.37 11.45 -14.66
N ARG A 85 12.79 10.39 -14.09
CA ARG A 85 11.34 10.13 -14.08
C ARG A 85 10.74 10.60 -12.76
N ARG A 86 11.39 10.24 -11.65
CA ARG A 86 11.05 10.70 -10.30
C ARG A 86 12.29 11.21 -9.61
N ALA A 87 12.14 12.30 -8.88
CA ALA A 87 13.17 12.81 -7.98
C ALA A 87 12.56 13.27 -6.66
N ILE A 88 13.28 13.09 -5.57
CA ILE A 88 12.99 13.80 -4.32
C ILE A 88 13.64 15.18 -4.41
N VAL A 89 12.81 16.21 -4.25
CA VAL A 89 13.23 17.61 -4.25
C VAL A 89 13.10 18.15 -2.83
N SER A 90 14.20 18.73 -2.33
CA SER A 90 14.36 19.11 -0.94
C SER A 90 14.84 20.56 -0.82
N PHE A 91 14.18 21.40 -0.04
CA PHE A 91 14.61 22.79 0.19
C PHE A 91 14.00 23.39 1.47
N PRO A 92 14.72 24.29 2.17
CA PRO A 92 14.16 25.04 3.28
C PRO A 92 13.23 26.16 2.77
N TRP A 93 12.11 26.38 3.46
CA TRP A 93 11.16 27.45 3.14
C TRP A 93 10.53 28.05 4.39
N ASN A 94 10.24 29.35 4.36
CA ASN A 94 9.51 30.03 5.43
C ASN A 94 8.08 30.31 4.97
N PHE A 95 7.11 29.59 5.52
CA PHE A 95 5.70 29.75 5.21
C PHE A 95 5.09 30.84 6.11
N ALA A 96 4.41 31.81 5.50
CA ALA A 96 3.75 32.87 6.26
C ALA A 96 2.55 32.32 7.07
N ASP A 97 1.83 31.35 6.51
CA ASP A 97 0.65 30.72 7.10
C ASP A 97 0.43 29.32 6.48
N THR A 98 -0.74 28.71 6.71
CA THR A 98 -1.11 27.38 6.21
C THR A 98 -1.72 27.39 4.80
N ARG A 99 -1.79 28.54 4.12
CA ARG A 99 -2.34 28.62 2.76
C ARG A 99 -1.39 27.96 1.76
N PRO A 100 -1.93 27.36 0.69
CA PRO A 100 -1.11 26.77 -0.36
C PRO A 100 -0.19 27.80 -1.02
N VAL A 101 1.05 27.41 -1.30
CA VAL A 101 2.06 28.22 -2.00
C VAL A 101 2.41 27.54 -3.31
N GLU A 102 2.35 28.30 -4.40
CA GLU A 102 2.82 27.84 -5.71
C GLU A 102 4.34 28.04 -5.82
N PHE A 103 5.00 26.98 -6.28
CA PHE A 103 6.42 26.94 -6.59
C PHE A 103 6.64 26.63 -8.06
N ARG A 104 7.54 27.37 -8.69
CA ARG A 104 8.11 27.05 -9.99
C ARG A 104 9.47 26.39 -9.79
N MET A 105 9.63 25.20 -10.35
CA MET A 105 10.91 24.49 -10.45
C MET A 105 11.51 24.74 -11.83
N THR A 106 12.76 25.18 -11.89
CA THR A 106 13.48 25.44 -13.15
C THR A 106 14.78 24.65 -13.18
N VAL A 107 15.08 24.05 -14.33
CA VAL A 107 16.30 23.25 -14.54
C VAL A 107 17.49 24.16 -14.75
N ILE A 108 18.63 23.79 -14.16
CA ILE A 108 19.93 24.42 -14.43
C ILE A 108 20.85 23.36 -15.03
N GLN A 109 21.21 23.58 -16.29
CA GLN A 109 21.98 22.62 -17.09
C GLN A 109 23.45 22.61 -16.69
N GLY A 110 24.02 21.42 -16.49
CA GLY A 110 25.47 21.21 -16.34
C GLY A 110 26.12 21.87 -15.12
N SER A 111 25.34 22.53 -14.26
CA SER A 111 25.84 23.13 -13.03
C SER A 111 25.64 22.15 -11.87
N LYS A 112 26.73 21.86 -11.16
CA LYS A 112 26.63 21.45 -9.76
C LYS A 112 26.53 22.75 -8.96
N PHE A 113 25.48 22.91 -8.16
CA PHE A 113 25.51 23.94 -7.13
C PHE A 113 26.73 23.69 -6.23
N PRO A 114 27.39 24.76 -5.74
CA PRO A 114 28.52 24.59 -4.84
C PRO A 114 28.12 23.68 -3.66
N GLU A 115 28.95 22.67 -3.39
CA GLU A 115 28.89 21.89 -2.15
C GLU A 115 29.17 22.84 -0.99
N ASN A 116 28.18 23.57 -0.49
CA ASN A 116 28.37 24.48 0.64
C ASN A 116 27.15 24.52 1.55
N ALA A 117 27.46 24.40 2.83
CA ALA A 117 26.64 24.13 4.02
C ALA A 117 26.08 22.71 4.07
N ALA A 118 26.69 21.85 4.89
CA ALA A 118 26.04 20.64 5.39
C ALA A 118 24.83 21.03 6.27
N PRO A 119 23.86 20.13 6.51
CA PRO A 119 22.89 20.32 7.57
C PRO A 119 23.58 20.78 8.86
N PRO A 120 22.98 21.71 9.64
CA PRO A 120 23.65 22.34 10.76
C PRO A 120 24.02 21.36 11.89
N VAL A 121 23.49 20.14 11.86
CA VAL A 121 23.71 19.12 12.90
C VAL A 121 24.80 18.16 12.46
N GLU A 122 25.83 18.02 13.29
CA GLU A 122 26.83 16.97 13.14
C GLU A 122 26.33 15.69 13.82
N ILE A 123 26.48 14.56 13.12
CA ILE A 123 26.04 13.25 13.57
C ILE A 123 27.23 12.30 13.52
N GLU A 124 27.52 11.66 14.65
CA GLU A 124 28.51 10.59 14.75
C GLU A 124 27.81 9.31 15.22
N VAL A 125 28.06 8.19 14.53
CA VAL A 125 27.52 6.87 14.90
C VAL A 125 28.66 5.95 15.25
N ALA A 126 28.59 5.35 16.44
CA ALA A 126 29.55 4.36 16.91
C ALA A 126 28.80 3.24 17.64
N ASP A 127 28.78 2.05 17.04
CA ASP A 127 27.99 0.90 17.52
C ASP A 127 26.52 1.27 17.80
N ASP A 128 26.04 1.03 19.01
CA ASP A 128 24.69 1.35 19.46
C ASP A 128 24.54 2.81 19.95
N GLN A 129 25.50 3.70 19.64
CA GLN A 129 25.49 5.11 20.06
C GLN A 129 25.42 6.07 18.87
N VAL A 130 24.64 7.13 19.04
CA VAL A 130 24.55 8.25 18.10
C VAL A 130 24.76 9.56 18.88
N ARG A 131 25.78 10.33 18.51
CA ARG A 131 26.06 11.65 19.08
C ARG A 131 25.55 12.72 18.11
N LEU A 132 24.77 13.65 18.64
CA LEU A 132 24.20 14.77 17.89
C LEU A 132 24.73 16.09 18.42
N THR A 133 25.28 16.94 17.54
CA THR A 133 25.84 18.24 17.92
C THR A 133 25.22 19.34 17.07
N TRP A 134 24.42 20.21 17.70
CA TRP A 134 23.92 21.44 17.08
C TRP A 134 24.85 22.63 17.39
N PRO A 135 24.94 23.65 16.52
CA PRO A 135 25.78 24.81 16.76
C PRO A 135 25.34 25.55 18.03
N GLY A 136 26.30 25.81 18.93
CA GLY A 136 26.06 26.53 20.18
C GLY A 136 25.29 25.75 21.25
N ARG A 137 25.17 24.42 21.13
CA ARG A 137 24.53 23.55 22.12
C ARG A 137 25.47 22.47 22.64
N ASP A 138 25.19 22.00 23.85
CA ASP A 138 25.82 20.79 24.36
C ASP A 138 25.38 19.57 23.52
N PRO A 139 26.29 18.62 23.23
CA PRO A 139 25.96 17.40 22.50
C PRO A 139 24.88 16.58 23.19
N MET A 140 24.03 15.94 22.40
CA MET A 140 23.07 14.93 22.86
C MET A 140 23.60 13.55 22.52
N GLU A 141 23.61 12.65 23.50
CA GLU A 141 24.07 11.27 23.32
C GLU A 141 22.87 10.34 23.35
N LEU A 142 22.58 9.72 22.20
CA LEU A 142 21.59 8.66 22.05
C LEU A 142 22.26 7.30 22.17
N ARG A 143 21.62 6.38 22.88
CA ARG A 143 22.02 4.98 22.99
C ARG A 143 20.83 4.07 22.73
N LEU A 144 21.00 3.14 21.81
CA LEU A 144 20.05 2.06 21.55
C LEU A 144 20.21 0.98 22.63
N ASP A 145 19.12 0.65 23.30
CA ASP A 145 19.04 -0.48 24.22
C ASP A 145 18.30 -1.63 23.53
N VAL A 146 19.07 -2.62 23.11
CA VAL A 146 18.64 -3.87 22.50
C VAL A 146 19.60 -4.98 22.97
N PRO A 147 19.37 -6.27 22.67
CA PRO A 147 20.33 -7.31 23.00
C PRO A 147 21.74 -6.96 22.49
N PRO A 148 22.80 -7.20 23.28
CA PRO A 148 24.16 -6.89 22.85
C PRO A 148 24.55 -7.71 21.64
N ARG A 149 25.33 -7.12 20.73
CA ARG A 149 25.90 -7.83 19.59
C ARG A 149 26.92 -8.86 20.08
N VAL A 150 26.94 -10.02 19.41
CA VAL A 150 27.98 -11.04 19.54
C VAL A 150 29.11 -10.74 18.57
N ALA A 151 28.79 -10.26 17.37
CA ALA A 151 29.78 -9.85 16.38
C ALA A 151 30.39 -8.48 16.73
N LYS A 152 31.73 -8.39 16.70
CA LYS A 152 32.48 -7.15 16.99
C LYS A 152 32.96 -6.41 15.75
N ASP A 153 33.09 -7.11 14.62
CA ASP A 153 33.55 -6.54 13.36
C ASP A 153 32.40 -6.36 12.37
N GLY A 154 32.61 -5.52 11.36
CA GLY A 154 31.68 -5.36 10.23
C GLY A 154 30.59 -4.30 10.47
N VAL A 155 30.97 -3.03 10.36
CA VAL A 155 30.01 -1.93 10.14
C VAL A 155 30.08 -1.55 8.67
N ARG A 156 28.96 -1.72 7.95
CA ARG A 156 28.85 -1.19 6.58
C ARG A 156 28.13 0.15 6.64
N HIS A 157 28.85 1.21 6.29
CA HIS A 157 28.31 2.56 6.16
C HIS A 157 27.82 2.79 4.72
N GLU A 158 26.60 3.28 4.59
CA GLU A 158 25.95 3.61 3.33
C GLU A 158 25.44 5.05 3.40
N VAL A 159 25.91 5.92 2.50
CA VAL A 159 25.36 7.26 2.30
C VAL A 159 24.22 7.15 1.30
N VAL A 160 22.99 7.28 1.78
CA VAL A 160 21.76 7.15 0.97
C VAL A 160 21.51 8.42 0.18
N GLU A 161 21.74 9.57 0.80
CA GLU A 161 21.55 10.90 0.20
C GLU A 161 22.43 11.92 0.92
N SER A 162 23.09 12.81 0.18
CA SER A 162 23.86 13.90 0.78
C SER A 162 23.89 15.10 -0.17
N HIS A 163 23.36 16.24 0.29
CA HIS A 163 23.45 17.53 -0.36
C HIS A 163 23.28 18.65 0.69
N SER A 164 23.35 19.91 0.27
CA SER A 164 23.38 21.08 1.19
C SER A 164 22.16 21.29 2.10
N ALA A 165 21.08 20.55 1.86
CA ALA A 165 19.84 20.69 2.60
C ALA A 165 19.42 19.41 3.33
N TYR A 166 20.10 18.28 3.07
CA TYR A 166 19.70 17.00 3.62
C TYR A 166 20.85 15.99 3.58
N ARG A 167 20.99 15.20 4.64
CA ARG A 167 21.91 14.07 4.76
C ARG A 167 21.15 12.88 5.30
N TRP A 168 21.30 11.72 4.64
CA TRP A 168 20.73 10.44 5.08
C TRP A 168 21.77 9.34 4.95
N GLU A 169 22.03 8.67 6.07
CA GLU A 169 23.01 7.59 6.18
C GLU A 169 22.41 6.36 6.85
N ARG A 170 22.94 5.19 6.52
CA ARG A 170 22.60 3.89 7.13
C ARG A 170 23.88 3.20 7.58
N PHE A 171 23.84 2.68 8.80
CA PHE A 171 24.93 1.92 9.41
C PHE A 171 24.42 0.51 9.67
N HIS A 172 24.92 -0.45 8.91
CA HIS A 172 24.54 -1.86 9.01
C HIS A 172 25.50 -2.57 9.96
N PHE A 173 24.94 -3.19 10.98
CA PHE A 173 25.66 -3.94 12.00
C PHE A 173 25.22 -5.39 11.92
N ASP A 174 26.04 -6.22 11.28
CA ASP A 174 25.77 -7.64 11.17
C ASP A 174 25.88 -8.31 12.55
N ASP A 175 25.03 -9.31 12.76
CA ASP A 175 25.01 -10.15 13.94
C ASP A 175 24.25 -11.46 13.62
N PRO A 176 24.66 -12.62 14.17
CA PRO A 176 23.97 -13.88 13.94
C PRO A 176 22.56 -13.92 14.53
N ASN A 177 22.27 -13.16 15.59
CA ASN A 177 21.02 -13.25 16.34
C ASN A 177 20.17 -11.99 16.20
N TRP A 178 20.82 -10.82 16.26
CA TRP A 178 20.18 -9.51 16.35
C TRP A 178 20.84 -8.46 15.44
N PRO A 179 20.93 -8.72 14.12
CA PRO A 179 21.48 -7.74 13.21
C PRO A 179 20.60 -6.50 13.21
N ARG A 180 21.22 -5.35 13.01
CA ARG A 180 20.53 -4.07 13.12
C ARG A 180 21.06 -3.05 12.12
N ILE A 181 20.19 -2.12 11.79
CA ILE A 181 20.51 -0.96 10.97
C ILE A 181 20.18 0.29 11.80
N ILE A 182 21.12 1.21 11.91
CA ILE A 182 20.86 2.55 12.42
C ILE A 182 20.81 3.50 11.23
N GLU A 183 19.69 4.18 11.05
CA GLU A 183 19.55 5.25 10.05
C GLU A 183 19.58 6.61 10.73
N THR A 184 20.26 7.56 10.11
CA THR A 184 20.27 8.96 10.54
C THR A 184 19.87 9.85 9.37
N ARG A 185 19.00 10.81 9.63
CA ARG A 185 18.52 11.80 8.64
C ARG A 185 18.66 13.18 9.27
N ALA A 186 19.34 14.11 8.63
CA ALA A 186 19.49 15.50 9.08
C ALA A 186 19.08 16.46 7.96
N ASP A 187 18.31 17.49 8.29
CA ASP A 187 17.85 18.51 7.34
C ASP A 187 18.41 19.91 7.64
N ALA A 188 18.34 20.79 6.66
CA ALA A 188 18.80 22.19 6.78
C ALA A 188 17.98 23.05 7.76
N ALA A 189 16.80 22.61 8.20
CA ALA A 189 16.07 23.29 9.26
C ALA A 189 16.58 22.89 10.65
N GLY A 190 17.50 21.92 10.75
CA GLY A 190 18.05 21.42 12.01
C GLY A 190 17.26 20.26 12.60
N GLY A 191 16.36 19.66 11.82
CA GLY A 191 15.67 18.42 12.16
C GLY A 191 16.58 17.21 12.01
N VAL A 192 16.44 16.26 12.92
CA VAL A 192 17.14 14.98 12.96
C VAL A 192 16.15 13.86 13.19
N VAL A 193 16.27 12.79 12.41
CA VAL A 193 15.60 11.51 12.65
C VAL A 193 16.65 10.45 12.86
N VAL A 194 16.53 9.67 13.93
CA VAL A 194 17.33 8.47 14.17
C VAL A 194 16.40 7.27 14.24
N VAL A 195 16.69 6.23 13.48
CA VAL A 195 15.86 5.01 13.40
C VAL A 195 16.73 3.80 13.64
N ALA A 196 16.30 2.91 14.53
CA ALA A 196 16.85 1.56 14.63
C ALA A 196 15.90 0.57 13.97
N HIS A 197 16.44 -0.29 13.11
CA HIS A 197 15.78 -1.49 12.62
C HIS A 197 16.49 -2.69 13.22
N LEU A 198 15.79 -3.50 14.01
CA LEU A 198 16.31 -4.73 14.61
C LEU A 198 15.69 -5.92 13.89
N GLN A 199 16.48 -6.86 13.37
CA GLN A 199 15.98 -8.13 12.85
C GLN A 199 16.09 -9.21 13.91
N ARG A 200 15.10 -10.09 13.97
CA ARG A 200 15.19 -11.30 14.80
C ARG A 200 15.72 -12.46 13.97
N ARG A 201 16.97 -12.85 14.16
CA ARG A 201 17.51 -14.13 13.67
C ARG A 201 17.60 -15.18 14.77
N ASP A 202 17.50 -14.75 16.03
CA ASP A 202 17.47 -15.63 17.19
C ASP A 202 16.28 -16.62 17.11
N PRO A 203 16.55 -17.94 17.21
CA PRO A 203 15.52 -18.95 17.07
C PRO A 203 14.63 -19.10 18.31
N ALA A 204 14.94 -18.45 19.45
CA ALA A 204 14.21 -18.63 20.70
C ALA A 204 13.10 -17.57 20.88
N GLY A 205 11.93 -18.02 21.36
CA GLY A 205 10.78 -17.16 21.70
C GLY A 205 9.87 -16.79 20.52
N ASP A 206 8.88 -15.95 20.78
CA ASP A 206 7.95 -15.42 19.75
C ASP A 206 7.84 -13.89 19.78
N PHE A 207 8.48 -13.27 20.77
CA PHE A 207 8.30 -11.87 21.13
C PHE A 207 9.61 -11.09 20.99
N ALA A 208 9.46 -9.78 20.81
CA ALA A 208 10.56 -8.85 20.73
C ALA A 208 11.29 -8.76 22.09
N PRO A 209 12.61 -8.51 22.07
CA PRO A 209 13.32 -8.12 23.28
C PRO A 209 12.86 -6.73 23.74
N GLY A 210 13.39 -6.25 24.87
CA GLY A 210 13.30 -4.83 25.19
C GLY A 210 14.00 -3.99 24.13
N VAL A 211 13.30 -2.99 23.58
CA VAL A 211 13.82 -2.05 22.57
C VAL A 211 13.53 -0.63 23.06
N SER A 212 14.58 0.16 23.30
CA SER A 212 14.45 1.57 23.65
C SER A 212 15.58 2.44 23.11
N TRP A 213 15.30 3.73 22.94
CA TRP A 213 16.33 4.77 22.82
C TRP A 213 16.46 5.49 24.14
N ARG A 214 17.68 5.61 24.67
CA ARG A 214 18.02 6.50 25.79
C ARG A 214 18.77 7.71 25.27
N MET A 215 18.43 8.89 25.75
CA MET A 215 19.16 10.11 25.46
C MET A 215 19.65 10.75 26.75
N ARG A 216 20.89 11.23 26.73
CA ARG A 216 21.42 12.14 27.75
C ARG A 216 21.58 13.53 27.15
N THR A 217 21.12 14.54 27.88
CA THR A 217 21.24 15.93 27.43
C THR A 217 21.33 16.91 28.62
N ARG A 218 21.81 18.11 28.33
CA ARG A 218 21.79 19.25 29.25
C ARG A 218 20.74 20.25 28.80
N ALA A 219 19.90 20.67 29.73
CA ALA A 219 18.80 21.59 29.47
C ALA A 219 18.45 22.39 30.73
N LYS A 220 18.09 23.65 30.53
CA LYS A 220 17.57 24.54 31.58
C LYS A 220 16.15 24.14 31.96
N ASN A 221 15.31 23.89 30.96
CA ASN A 221 13.92 23.50 31.13
C ASN A 221 13.52 22.43 30.13
N VAL A 222 12.66 21.51 30.59
CA VAL A 222 12.02 20.50 29.74
C VAL A 222 10.51 20.60 29.97
N ARG A 223 9.74 20.79 28.89
CA ARG A 223 8.27 20.84 28.92
C ARG A 223 7.68 19.66 28.16
N PHE A 224 6.43 19.33 28.42
CA PHE A 224 5.69 18.32 27.67
C PHE A 224 4.37 18.88 27.12
N GLN A 225 3.87 18.22 26.08
CA GLN A 225 2.52 18.36 25.56
C GLN A 225 2.01 16.97 25.17
N ALA A 226 0.95 16.50 25.82
CA ALA A 226 0.36 15.18 25.58
C ALA A 226 -1.12 15.16 25.99
N GLY A 227 -2.00 14.52 25.20
CA GLY A 227 -3.41 14.33 25.59
C GLY A 227 -4.23 15.62 25.85
N GLY A 228 -3.77 16.77 25.37
CA GLY A 228 -4.36 18.08 25.67
C GLY A 228 -3.81 18.75 26.94
N GLU A 229 -2.93 18.07 27.67
CA GLU A 229 -2.18 18.62 28.80
C GLU A 229 -0.82 19.16 28.34
N SER A 230 -0.32 20.15 29.08
CA SER A 230 1.03 20.68 28.90
C SER A 230 1.59 21.21 30.20
N GLY A 231 2.89 21.07 30.43
CA GLY A 231 3.53 21.55 31.66
C GLY A 231 5.04 21.45 31.60
N GLU A 232 5.71 21.93 32.64
CA GLU A 232 7.13 21.69 32.87
C GLU A 232 7.31 20.31 33.53
N ILE A 233 8.37 19.59 33.16
CA ILE A 233 8.70 18.31 33.77
C ILE A 233 9.43 18.58 35.08
N GLU A 234 8.90 18.06 36.19
CA GLU A 234 9.48 18.21 37.52
C GLU A 234 10.62 17.20 37.78
N ALA A 235 11.21 17.26 38.98
CA ALA A 235 12.39 16.46 39.34
C ALA A 235 12.08 14.95 39.48
N ASP A 236 10.86 14.60 39.86
CA ASP A 236 10.35 13.23 39.95
C ASP A 236 10.18 12.57 38.58
N GLY A 237 10.06 13.39 37.52
CA GLY A 237 10.05 12.97 36.13
C GLY A 237 8.66 12.99 35.49
N TRP A 238 8.57 12.51 34.26
CA TRP A 238 7.32 12.46 33.52
C TRP A 238 7.28 11.23 32.62
N ASN A 239 6.10 10.63 32.49
CA ASN A 239 5.88 9.46 31.65
C ASN A 239 4.60 9.60 30.81
N HIS A 240 4.66 9.12 29.58
CA HIS A 240 3.50 9.04 28.69
C HIS A 240 3.47 7.70 27.96
N GLY A 241 2.31 7.04 27.97
CA GLY A 241 2.09 5.78 27.27
C GLY A 241 1.31 5.98 25.96
N PHE A 242 1.65 5.21 24.93
CA PHE A 242 0.99 5.29 23.62
C PHE A 242 -0.21 4.37 23.46
N GLU A 243 -0.64 3.64 24.48
CA GLU A 243 -1.68 2.61 24.42
C GLU A 243 -3.03 3.18 23.94
N LYS A 244 -3.33 4.42 24.30
CA LYS A 244 -4.53 5.15 23.87
C LYS A 244 -4.40 5.81 22.50
N GLY A 245 -3.23 5.72 21.87
CA GLY A 245 -2.91 6.36 20.59
C GLY A 245 -2.86 7.88 20.64
N GLU A 246 -2.62 8.42 21.83
CA GLU A 246 -2.42 9.85 22.05
C GLU A 246 -0.98 10.22 21.70
N THR A 247 -0.80 11.29 20.94
CA THR A 247 0.54 11.80 20.63
C THR A 247 1.14 12.53 21.82
N ALA A 248 2.47 12.57 21.90
CA ALA A 248 3.20 13.37 22.87
C ALA A 248 4.41 14.06 22.23
N THR A 249 4.78 15.22 22.74
CA THR A 249 6.06 15.88 22.44
C THR A 249 6.66 16.47 23.71
N CYS A 250 7.98 16.40 23.79
CA CYS A 250 8.75 17.06 24.83
C CYS A 250 9.58 18.18 24.22
N MET A 251 9.60 19.34 24.87
CA MET A 251 10.36 20.52 24.47
C MET A 251 11.59 20.66 25.35
N ILE A 252 12.75 20.86 24.74
CA ILE A 252 14.02 21.14 25.40
C ILE A 252 14.38 22.60 25.15
N ASP A 253 14.52 23.37 26.23
CA ASP A 253 14.86 24.81 26.20
C ASP A 253 14.03 25.60 25.17
N ASP A 254 12.75 25.23 25.02
CA ASP A 254 11.75 25.90 24.14
C ASP A 254 12.23 26.12 22.72
N SER A 255 13.01 25.16 22.23
CA SER A 255 13.69 25.30 20.94
C SER A 255 13.84 24.00 20.21
N LEU A 256 13.94 22.85 20.90
CA LEU A 256 13.93 21.54 20.29
C LEU A 256 12.75 20.70 20.77
N ALA A 257 11.97 20.16 19.85
CA ALA A 257 10.92 19.19 20.07
C ALA A 257 11.44 17.76 19.88
N ILE A 258 11.06 16.86 20.78
CA ILE A 258 11.27 15.41 20.68
C ILE A 258 9.91 14.71 20.62
N TYR A 259 9.72 13.85 19.62
CA TYR A 259 8.48 13.08 19.44
C TYR A 259 8.69 11.80 18.62
N HIS A 260 7.63 10.95 18.60
CA HIS A 260 7.63 9.63 17.99
C HIS A 260 6.41 9.45 17.08
N PRO A 261 6.53 9.68 15.75
CA PRO A 261 5.40 9.65 14.84
C PRO A 261 4.65 8.32 14.78
N ALA A 262 5.34 7.18 14.85
CA ALA A 262 4.69 5.87 14.79
C ALA A 262 4.24 5.36 16.17
N GLY A 263 4.73 5.93 17.28
CA GLY A 263 4.39 5.53 18.65
C GLY A 263 2.89 5.39 18.89
N PRO A 264 2.08 6.45 18.67
CA PRO A 264 0.62 6.42 18.81
C PRO A 264 -0.07 5.37 17.94
N MET A 265 0.48 5.08 16.77
CA MET A 265 -0.08 4.09 15.84
C MET A 265 0.24 2.65 16.27
N ASN A 266 1.42 2.44 16.86
CA ASN A 266 1.84 1.15 17.41
C ASN A 266 1.10 0.75 18.70
N ARG A 267 0.40 1.69 19.38
CA ARG A 267 -0.36 1.46 20.63
C ARG A 267 0.44 0.76 21.74
N ARG A 268 1.77 0.97 21.76
CA ARG A 268 2.71 0.31 22.66
C ARG A 268 3.83 1.27 23.04
N GLY A 269 4.41 1.00 24.20
CA GLY A 269 5.56 1.74 24.67
C GLY A 269 5.21 3.17 25.09
N GLY A 270 6.22 4.01 25.21
CA GLY A 270 6.03 5.33 25.79
C GLY A 270 7.29 6.18 25.86
N MET A 271 7.14 7.35 26.46
CA MET A 271 8.18 8.34 26.70
C MET A 271 8.40 8.46 28.21
N GLU A 272 9.66 8.51 28.64
CA GLU A 272 10.04 8.69 30.04
C GLU A 272 11.11 9.79 30.13
N TRP A 273 10.93 10.75 31.02
CA TRP A 273 11.91 11.79 31.35
C TRP A 273 12.24 11.78 32.83
N LYS A 274 13.51 11.98 33.15
CA LYS A 274 13.96 12.13 34.53
C LYS A 274 15.15 13.07 34.63
N LYS A 275 15.10 13.96 35.61
CA LYS A 275 16.24 14.80 35.98
C LYS A 275 17.27 13.97 36.75
N THR A 276 18.53 13.97 36.32
CA THR A 276 19.59 13.17 36.95
C THR A 276 20.67 13.98 37.63
N GLY A 277 20.70 15.29 37.41
CA GLY A 277 21.60 16.22 38.07
C GLY A 277 21.20 17.66 37.79
N PRO A 278 21.95 18.64 38.32
CA PRO A 278 21.75 20.04 37.98
C PRO A 278 21.89 20.27 36.46
N GLY A 279 20.78 20.58 35.79
CA GLY A 279 20.71 20.79 34.34
C GLY A 279 20.88 19.54 33.48
N GLU A 280 20.99 18.34 34.08
CA GLU A 280 21.18 17.08 33.36
C GLU A 280 19.89 16.25 33.35
N TRP A 281 19.52 15.79 32.16
CA TRP A 281 18.28 15.07 31.91
C TRP A 281 18.53 13.78 31.15
N ASN A 282 17.81 12.75 31.56
CA ASN A 282 17.69 11.51 30.83
C ASN A 282 16.31 11.40 30.22
N TYR A 283 16.28 11.12 28.93
CA TYR A 283 15.10 10.75 28.19
C TYR A 283 15.17 9.28 27.79
N ARG A 284 14.02 8.61 27.75
CA ARG A 284 13.89 7.28 27.20
C ARG A 284 12.63 7.16 26.37
N TYR A 285 12.78 6.77 25.11
CA TYR A 285 11.68 6.21 24.33
C TYR A 285 11.69 4.70 24.46
N VAL A 286 10.62 4.14 25.02
CA VAL A 286 10.40 2.70 25.10
C VAL A 286 9.55 2.29 23.92
N ARG A 287 10.07 1.54 22.95
CA ARG A 287 9.26 0.93 21.89
C ARG A 287 8.49 -0.27 22.43
N CYS A 288 9.17 -1.09 23.22
CA CYS A 288 8.61 -2.19 24.01
C CYS A 288 9.59 -2.62 25.10
N ARG A 289 9.04 -3.17 26.18
CA ARG A 289 9.75 -3.97 27.17
C ARG A 289 9.59 -5.45 26.83
N ALA A 290 10.43 -6.31 27.40
CA ALA A 290 10.35 -7.75 27.13
C ALA A 290 9.03 -8.34 27.67
N GLU A 291 8.57 -7.85 28.81
CA GLU A 291 7.31 -8.22 29.46
C GLU A 291 6.05 -7.72 28.73
N ASP A 292 6.18 -6.83 27.74
CA ASP A 292 5.05 -6.36 26.94
C ASP A 292 4.57 -7.42 25.93
N GLU A 293 5.37 -8.47 25.70
CA GLU A 293 5.11 -9.56 24.75
C GLU A 293 4.74 -9.06 23.34
N VAL A 294 5.46 -8.03 22.86
CA VAL A 294 5.25 -7.49 21.50
C VAL A 294 5.68 -8.52 20.45
N PRO A 295 4.82 -8.92 19.51
CA PRO A 295 5.14 -9.93 18.50
C PRO A 295 6.35 -9.58 17.62
N MET A 296 7.22 -10.56 17.42
CA MET A 296 8.34 -10.48 16.49
C MET A 296 8.71 -11.87 15.99
N GLN A 297 8.20 -12.23 14.81
CA GLN A 297 8.45 -13.55 14.21
C GLN A 297 9.91 -13.71 13.79
N PRO A 298 10.42 -14.96 13.70
CA PRO A 298 11.75 -15.24 13.14
C PRO A 298 11.92 -14.56 11.78
N MET A 299 13.08 -13.94 11.56
CA MET A 299 13.47 -13.16 10.38
C MET A 299 12.62 -11.90 10.10
N SER A 300 11.76 -11.46 11.03
CA SER A 300 11.05 -10.17 10.90
C SER A 300 11.90 -9.03 11.45
N TRP A 301 11.58 -7.81 11.00
CA TRP A 301 12.18 -6.57 11.49
C TRP A 301 11.26 -5.87 12.49
N MET A 302 11.86 -5.05 13.34
CA MET A 302 11.17 -4.13 14.22
C MET A 302 11.86 -2.76 14.16
N ARG A 303 11.04 -1.71 14.04
CA ARG A 303 11.48 -0.33 13.97
C ARG A 303 11.28 0.42 15.29
N ALA A 304 12.26 1.24 15.67
CA ALA A 304 12.15 2.24 16.74
C ALA A 304 12.80 3.56 16.30
N GLU A 305 11.99 4.62 16.13
CA GLU A 305 12.49 5.96 15.79
C GLU A 305 12.56 6.92 16.97
N ILE A 306 13.36 7.97 16.83
CA ILE A 306 13.27 9.23 17.58
C ILE A 306 13.42 10.40 16.59
N VAL A 307 12.57 11.41 16.72
CA VAL A 307 12.66 12.65 15.94
C VAL A 307 12.99 13.80 16.89
N ILE A 308 14.00 14.59 16.54
CA ILE A 308 14.46 15.77 17.29
C ILE A 308 14.59 16.93 16.30
N GLY A 309 13.90 18.05 16.51
CA GLY A 309 14.01 19.19 15.60
C GLY A 309 13.48 20.48 16.21
N PRO A 310 13.48 21.60 15.47
CA PRO A 310 12.96 22.87 15.97
C PRO A 310 11.50 22.75 16.46
N GLU A 311 11.14 23.47 17.53
CA GLU A 311 9.74 23.52 18.04
C GLU A 311 8.73 23.86 16.95
N THR A 312 9.11 24.76 16.06
CA THR A 312 8.26 25.33 15.02
C THR A 312 8.11 24.42 13.80
N ALA A 313 8.92 23.36 13.71
CA ALA A 313 8.87 22.43 12.58
C ALA A 313 7.61 21.57 12.64
N ALA A 314 6.97 21.36 11.48
CA ALA A 314 5.82 20.50 11.39
C ALA A 314 6.23 19.03 11.64
N ARG A 315 5.38 18.31 12.37
CA ARG A 315 5.64 16.91 12.71
C ARG A 315 5.61 16.01 11.49
N LEU A 316 6.63 15.16 11.33
CA LEU A 316 6.67 14.10 10.32
C LEU A 316 5.51 13.11 10.49
N THR A 317 5.13 12.44 9.39
CA THR A 317 4.14 11.35 9.41
C THR A 317 4.70 10.07 10.06
N ALA A 318 3.85 9.07 10.30
CA ALA A 318 4.28 7.80 10.91
C ALA A 318 5.33 7.05 10.07
N THR A 319 5.25 7.18 8.73
CA THR A 319 6.25 6.68 7.78
C THR A 319 7.48 7.60 7.63
N LEU A 320 7.63 8.61 8.49
CA LEU A 320 8.73 9.59 8.48
C LEU A 320 8.80 10.42 7.19
N SER A 321 7.66 10.62 6.53
CA SER A 321 7.54 11.51 5.38
C SER A 321 7.31 12.97 5.82
N SER A 322 7.61 13.91 4.92
CA SER A 322 7.24 15.32 5.10
C SER A 322 5.72 15.46 5.31
N PRO A 323 5.27 16.30 6.25
CA PRO A 323 3.84 16.51 6.50
C PRO A 323 3.19 17.47 5.49
N HIS A 324 3.98 18.10 4.63
CA HIS A 324 3.47 19.03 3.63
C HIS A 324 2.78 18.29 2.49
N GLN A 325 1.70 18.85 1.97
CA GLN A 325 0.97 18.26 0.87
C GLN A 325 1.41 18.90 -0.45
N ALA A 326 2.08 18.12 -1.30
CA ALA A 326 2.44 18.55 -2.65
C ALA A 326 1.38 18.08 -3.65
N LYS A 327 0.89 19.00 -4.48
CA LYS A 327 -0.07 18.71 -5.55
C LYS A 327 0.55 18.98 -6.91
N PHE A 328 0.29 18.05 -7.83
CA PHE A 328 0.67 18.10 -9.23
C PHE A 328 -0.58 17.85 -10.08
N GLY A 329 -0.65 18.46 -11.27
CA GLY A 329 -1.73 18.22 -12.21
C GLY A 329 -1.78 16.76 -12.70
N PRO A 330 -2.96 16.23 -13.07
CA PRO A 330 -3.10 14.87 -13.62
C PRO A 330 -2.23 14.60 -14.85
N ASP A 331 -1.97 15.64 -15.65
CA ASP A 331 -1.07 15.63 -16.81
C ASP A 331 0.37 15.22 -16.47
N ARG A 332 0.76 15.34 -15.19
CA ARG A 332 2.10 14.94 -14.72
C ARG A 332 2.20 13.47 -14.36
N TRP A 333 1.08 12.84 -14.00
CA TRP A 333 1.06 11.44 -13.58
C TRP A 333 0.85 10.50 -14.77
N ASN A 334 0.01 10.89 -15.73
CA ASN A 334 -0.33 10.04 -16.88
C ASN A 334 0.87 9.59 -17.74
N PRO A 335 1.86 10.46 -18.05
CA PRO A 335 3.04 10.04 -18.80
C PRO A 335 3.91 9.02 -18.04
N LEU A 336 3.74 8.94 -16.72
CA LEU A 336 4.52 8.04 -15.88
C LEU A 336 3.83 6.69 -15.73
N TYR A 337 2.55 6.69 -15.37
CA TYR A 337 1.84 5.48 -14.93
C TYR A 337 0.70 5.06 -15.86
N GLY A 338 0.65 5.61 -17.08
CA GLY A 338 -0.43 5.37 -18.03
C GLY A 338 -1.65 6.26 -17.79
N GLU A 339 -2.65 6.18 -18.68
CA GLU A 339 -3.85 7.00 -18.62
C GLU A 339 -4.68 6.67 -17.36
N MET A 340 -4.59 7.51 -16.33
CA MET A 340 -5.48 7.42 -15.18
C MET A 340 -6.84 8.00 -15.56
N GLN A 341 -7.85 7.16 -15.57
CA GLN A 341 -9.23 7.61 -15.76
C GLN A 341 -9.67 8.42 -14.55
N LEU A 342 -9.85 9.72 -14.77
CA LEU A 342 -10.42 10.63 -13.78
C LEU A 342 -11.94 10.45 -13.73
N LEU A 343 -12.50 10.60 -12.54
CA LEU A 343 -13.95 10.67 -12.40
C LEU A 343 -14.45 11.98 -13.04
N PRO A 344 -15.54 11.95 -13.81
CA PRO A 344 -16.19 13.18 -14.25
C PRO A 344 -16.81 13.90 -13.05
N GLU A 345 -17.42 15.06 -13.26
CA GLU A 345 -18.27 15.67 -12.23
C GLU A 345 -19.38 14.68 -11.85
N LEU A 346 -19.44 14.34 -10.57
CA LEU A 346 -20.33 13.30 -10.06
C LEU A 346 -21.58 13.93 -9.40
N PRO A 347 -22.76 13.31 -9.57
CA PRO A 347 -23.89 13.58 -8.70
C PRO A 347 -23.50 13.38 -7.23
N HIS A 348 -24.05 14.20 -6.34
CA HIS A 348 -23.70 14.24 -4.92
C HIS A 348 -23.70 12.86 -4.22
N VAL A 349 -24.62 11.96 -4.60
CA VAL A 349 -24.65 10.59 -4.06
C VAL A 349 -23.39 9.79 -4.39
N LEU A 350 -22.89 9.88 -5.63
CA LEU A 350 -21.70 9.15 -6.07
C LEU A 350 -20.43 9.77 -5.50
N ASP A 351 -20.36 11.11 -5.43
CA ASP A 351 -19.24 11.80 -4.77
C ASP A 351 -19.08 11.37 -3.30
N ARG A 352 -20.19 11.32 -2.54
CA ARG A 352 -20.16 10.83 -1.16
C ARG A 352 -19.75 9.36 -1.05
N LEU A 353 -20.20 8.51 -1.98
CA LEU A 353 -19.83 7.10 -1.97
C LEU A 353 -18.35 6.89 -2.33
N VAL A 354 -17.78 7.69 -3.23
CA VAL A 354 -16.33 7.69 -3.51
C VAL A 354 -15.56 8.06 -2.25
N LYS A 355 -15.94 9.14 -1.55
CA LYS A 355 -15.33 9.54 -0.27
C LYS A 355 -15.45 8.46 0.80
N TYR A 356 -16.62 7.83 0.90
CA TYR A 356 -16.85 6.69 1.80
C TYR A 356 -15.88 5.53 1.51
N HIS A 357 -15.65 5.20 0.22
CA HIS A 357 -14.67 4.18 -0.16
C HIS A 357 -13.23 4.58 0.19
N GLN A 358 -12.85 5.84 -0.01
CA GLN A 358 -11.53 6.35 0.37
C GLN A 358 -11.30 6.28 1.88
N ASP A 359 -12.30 6.70 2.66
CA ASP A 359 -12.28 6.57 4.12
C ASP A 359 -12.26 5.09 4.55
N ALA A 360 -12.96 4.20 3.83
CA ALA A 360 -12.93 2.76 4.09
C ALA A 360 -11.54 2.16 3.87
N VAL A 361 -10.80 2.61 2.84
CA VAL A 361 -9.41 2.19 2.60
C VAL A 361 -8.52 2.61 3.77
N VAL A 362 -8.60 3.86 4.21
CA VAL A 362 -7.81 4.35 5.36
C VAL A 362 -8.18 3.59 6.64
N ARG A 363 -9.46 3.36 6.89
CA ARG A 363 -9.97 2.60 8.05
C ARG A 363 -9.68 1.11 7.99
N SER A 364 -9.26 0.57 6.84
CA SER A 364 -8.87 -0.84 6.72
C SER A 364 -7.44 -1.12 7.19
N ALA A 365 -6.65 -0.06 7.43
CA ALA A 365 -5.32 -0.17 8.02
C ALA A 365 -5.40 -0.50 9.52
N ALA A 366 -4.62 -1.49 9.95
CA ALA A 366 -4.48 -1.89 11.33
C ALA A 366 -3.65 -0.87 12.13
N VAL A 367 -3.92 -0.83 13.44
CA VAL A 367 -3.12 -0.16 14.47
C VAL A 367 -2.63 -1.20 15.47
N GLY A 368 -1.72 -0.83 16.37
CA GLY A 368 -1.19 -1.75 17.37
C GLY A 368 0.02 -2.55 16.87
N ASP A 369 0.11 -3.80 17.30
CA ASP A 369 1.26 -4.66 17.05
C ASP A 369 1.47 -5.00 15.56
N ASP A 370 0.42 -4.89 14.73
CA ASP A 370 0.45 -5.07 13.27
C ASP A 370 0.21 -3.76 12.49
N PHE A 371 0.54 -2.61 13.10
CA PHE A 371 0.37 -1.28 12.50
C PHE A 371 0.86 -1.23 11.04
N GLY A 372 0.03 -0.63 10.18
CA GLY A 372 0.30 -0.43 8.76
C GLY A 372 -0.24 -1.55 7.87
N ASN A 373 -0.50 -2.75 8.39
CA ASN A 373 -1.11 -3.81 7.59
C ASN A 373 -2.55 -3.42 7.18
N VAL A 374 -2.91 -3.64 5.92
CA VAL A 374 -4.27 -3.41 5.42
C VAL A 374 -5.00 -4.75 5.40
N THR A 375 -5.96 -4.93 6.33
CA THR A 375 -6.55 -6.25 6.62
C THR A 375 -7.97 -6.39 6.08
N GLY A 376 -8.84 -5.44 6.42
CA GLY A 376 -10.25 -5.41 6.06
C GLY A 376 -10.97 -4.25 6.71
N TYR A 377 -12.00 -3.76 6.04
CA TYR A 377 -12.86 -2.68 6.49
C TYR A 377 -14.08 -3.23 7.24
N SER A 378 -14.49 -2.55 8.30
CA SER A 378 -15.78 -2.73 8.95
C SER A 378 -16.37 -1.39 9.41
N ASP A 379 -17.66 -1.17 9.14
CA ASP A 379 -18.39 0.03 9.57
C ASP A 379 -18.38 0.22 11.09
N SER A 380 -18.34 -0.88 11.86
CA SER A 380 -18.31 -0.85 13.32
C SER A 380 -16.92 -0.64 13.93
N SER A 381 -15.86 -0.51 13.12
CA SER A 381 -14.49 -0.35 13.59
C SER A 381 -13.81 0.89 13.01
N PRO A 382 -13.08 1.69 13.80
CA PRO A 382 -12.30 2.81 13.27
C PRO A 382 -11.05 2.37 12.49
N HIS A 383 -10.60 1.12 12.69
CA HIS A 383 -9.36 0.58 12.11
C HIS A 383 -9.54 -0.87 11.64
N GLY A 384 -8.59 -1.35 10.84
CA GLY A 384 -8.56 -2.73 10.38
C GLY A 384 -8.43 -3.69 11.56
N GLY A 385 -9.13 -4.82 11.49
CA GLY A 385 -9.00 -5.88 12.49
C GLY A 385 -7.63 -6.57 12.41
N THR A 386 -7.28 -7.31 13.46
CA THR A 386 -6.04 -8.11 13.49
C THR A 386 -5.95 -9.12 12.36
N PHE A 387 -7.07 -9.76 12.03
CA PHE A 387 -7.12 -10.81 11.04
C PHE A 387 -7.64 -10.26 9.71
N GLY A 388 -6.91 -10.54 8.64
CA GLY A 388 -7.31 -10.21 7.28
C GLY A 388 -6.36 -10.81 6.25
N MET A 389 -6.58 -10.49 4.98
CA MET A 389 -5.71 -11.01 3.92
C MET A 389 -4.44 -10.15 3.82
N ASN A 390 -3.35 -10.63 4.42
CA ASN A 390 -2.04 -10.00 4.30
C ASN A 390 -1.44 -10.23 2.90
N ARG A 391 -1.90 -9.48 1.89
CA ARG A 391 -1.44 -9.59 0.49
C ARG A 391 -1.30 -8.20 -0.13
N LEU A 392 -0.11 -7.89 -0.65
CA LEU A 392 0.21 -6.55 -1.17
C LEU A 392 -0.38 -6.26 -2.56
N ASN A 393 -1.00 -7.24 -3.22
CA ASN A 393 -1.51 -7.16 -4.60
C ASN A 393 -2.58 -6.09 -4.86
N HIS A 394 -3.08 -5.46 -3.80
CA HIS A 394 -4.05 -4.36 -3.86
C HIS A 394 -3.43 -2.99 -3.53
N GLY A 395 -2.17 -2.95 -3.08
CA GLY A 395 -1.50 -1.72 -2.63
C GLY A 395 -1.31 -0.68 -3.74
N ALA A 396 -1.06 -1.12 -4.98
CA ALA A 396 -0.82 -0.22 -6.11
C ALA A 396 -2.06 0.62 -6.43
N ALA A 397 -3.26 0.02 -6.29
CA ALA A 397 -4.52 0.71 -6.46
C ALA A 397 -4.72 1.84 -5.43
N ILE A 398 -4.17 1.72 -4.22
CA ILE A 398 -4.21 2.78 -3.21
C ILE A 398 -3.36 3.99 -3.66
N PHE A 399 -2.17 3.74 -4.21
CA PHE A 399 -1.33 4.82 -4.78
C PHE A 399 -1.96 5.46 -6.02
N GLU A 400 -2.59 4.66 -6.87
CA GLU A 400 -3.33 5.14 -8.04
C GLU A 400 -4.52 6.03 -7.62
N ASP A 401 -5.27 5.65 -6.58
CA ASP A 401 -6.36 6.48 -6.08
C ASP A 401 -5.89 7.73 -5.33
N PHE A 402 -4.75 7.68 -4.64
CA PHE A 402 -4.06 8.89 -4.17
C PHE A 402 -3.79 9.86 -5.32
N ARG A 403 -3.24 9.39 -6.45
CA ARG A 403 -2.92 10.27 -7.59
C ARG A 403 -4.18 10.82 -8.26
N ARG A 404 -5.27 10.06 -8.29
CA ARG A 404 -6.57 10.48 -8.84
C ARG A 404 -7.26 11.52 -7.95
N SER A 405 -7.28 11.30 -6.64
CA SER A 405 -8.04 12.11 -5.68
C SER A 405 -7.23 13.26 -5.07
N GLY A 406 -5.90 13.11 -5.01
CA GLY A 406 -5.01 13.95 -4.24
C GLY A 406 -5.15 13.78 -2.72
N ASP A 407 -5.81 12.72 -2.22
CA ASP A 407 -5.96 12.47 -0.78
C ASP A 407 -4.67 11.90 -0.17
N PRO A 408 -3.91 12.67 0.62
CA PRO A 408 -2.64 12.23 1.18
C PRO A 408 -2.78 11.08 2.18
N ARG A 409 -3.98 10.85 2.74
CA ARG A 409 -4.23 9.73 3.65
C ARG A 409 -4.06 8.40 2.95
N LEU A 410 -4.47 8.30 1.68
CA LEU A 410 -4.27 7.11 0.85
C LEU A 410 -2.79 6.85 0.58
N ARG A 411 -2.01 7.91 0.29
CA ARG A 411 -0.55 7.80 0.15
C ARG A 411 0.07 7.24 1.43
N GLU A 412 -0.28 7.79 2.59
CA GLU A 412 0.25 7.32 3.88
C GLU A 412 -0.17 5.87 4.16
N THR A 413 -1.41 5.47 3.87
CA THR A 413 -1.86 4.08 4.00
C THR A 413 -1.05 3.14 3.11
N GLY A 414 -0.81 3.50 1.84
CA GLY A 414 0.00 2.69 0.94
C GLY A 414 1.46 2.55 1.40
N LEU A 415 2.06 3.64 1.91
CA LEU A 415 3.41 3.64 2.46
C LEU A 415 3.51 2.80 3.74
N ALA A 416 2.57 2.97 4.67
CA ALA A 416 2.53 2.21 5.92
C ALA A 416 2.34 0.72 5.66
N TRP A 417 1.58 0.35 4.62
CA TRP A 417 1.44 -1.04 4.21
C TRP A 417 2.74 -1.61 3.67
N CYS A 418 3.46 -0.88 2.81
CA CYS A 418 4.77 -1.31 2.33
C CYS A 418 5.79 -1.46 3.48
N ASP A 419 5.82 -0.52 4.43
CA ASP A 419 6.66 -0.60 5.62
C ASP A 419 6.34 -1.85 6.47
N ASN A 420 5.05 -2.07 6.78
CA ASN A 420 4.61 -3.27 7.50
C ASN A 420 4.98 -4.54 6.72
N PHE A 421 4.79 -4.54 5.40
CA PHE A 421 5.03 -5.72 4.58
C PHE A 421 6.52 -6.07 4.52
N TYR A 422 7.40 -5.08 4.35
CA TYR A 422 8.85 -5.23 4.48
C TYR A 422 9.21 -5.84 5.84
N ASP A 423 8.70 -5.25 6.93
CA ASP A 423 9.10 -5.64 8.28
C ASP A 423 8.57 -7.03 8.69
N ARG A 424 7.32 -7.34 8.32
CA ARG A 424 6.56 -8.44 8.92
C ARG A 424 6.13 -9.54 7.95
N SER A 425 6.06 -9.24 6.65
CA SER A 425 5.39 -10.11 5.67
C SER A 425 6.34 -10.70 4.63
N ILE A 426 7.49 -10.09 4.39
CA ILE A 426 8.55 -10.73 3.60
C ILE A 426 9.27 -11.77 4.46
N TRP A 427 9.54 -12.93 3.88
CA TRP A 427 10.45 -13.90 4.44
C TRP A 427 11.90 -13.51 4.14
N TRP A 428 12.64 -13.13 5.18
CA TRP A 428 14.06 -12.74 5.09
C TRP A 428 15.03 -13.85 5.47
N GLY A 429 14.55 -15.08 5.67
CA GLY A 429 15.41 -16.24 5.90
C GLY A 429 16.18 -16.63 4.65
N SER A 430 17.29 -17.34 4.83
CA SER A 430 18.21 -17.70 3.73
C SER A 430 17.58 -18.62 2.67
N ASP A 431 16.71 -19.54 3.08
CA ASP A 431 15.90 -20.34 2.15
C ASP A 431 14.72 -19.51 1.66
N LYS A 432 14.48 -19.47 0.33
CA LYS A 432 13.31 -18.78 -0.27
C LYS A 432 13.15 -17.30 0.09
N ILE A 433 14.23 -16.58 0.33
CA ILE A 433 14.21 -15.12 0.61
C ILE A 433 13.32 -14.36 -0.40
N GLY A 434 12.52 -13.41 0.10
CA GLY A 434 11.64 -12.58 -0.72
C GLY A 434 10.22 -13.11 -0.88
N GLY A 435 9.97 -14.39 -0.59
CA GLY A 435 8.62 -14.94 -0.60
C GLY A 435 7.73 -14.33 0.49
N THR A 436 6.42 -14.35 0.25
CA THR A 436 5.44 -13.78 1.18
C THR A 436 5.08 -14.77 2.28
N ARG A 437 5.06 -14.31 3.53
CA ARG A 437 4.52 -15.06 4.68
C ARG A 437 3.00 -14.98 4.68
N TYR A 438 2.36 -16.14 4.58
CA TYR A 438 0.90 -16.25 4.53
C TYR A 438 0.48 -17.70 4.84
N ASN A 439 -0.66 -18.00 5.44
CA ASN A 439 -1.64 -17.11 6.07
C ASN A 439 -1.33 -16.99 7.57
N ASN A 440 -2.33 -16.61 8.38
CA ASN A 440 -2.27 -16.79 9.82
C ASN A 440 -1.91 -18.24 10.20
N LEU A 441 -1.07 -18.46 11.21
CA LEU A 441 -0.70 -19.78 11.73
C LEU A 441 -1.93 -20.65 12.06
N ALA A 442 -3.00 -20.04 12.57
CA ALA A 442 -4.24 -20.74 12.87
C ALA A 442 -4.88 -21.39 11.63
N ALA A 443 -4.76 -20.76 10.46
CA ALA A 443 -5.24 -21.32 9.19
C ALA A 443 -4.43 -22.57 8.76
N ASN A 444 -3.20 -22.69 9.26
CA ASN A 444 -2.32 -23.85 9.05
C ASN A 444 -2.41 -24.86 10.21
N GLN A 445 -3.48 -24.81 11.03
CA GLN A 445 -3.68 -25.65 12.20
C GLN A 445 -2.56 -25.53 13.26
N GLN A 446 -1.81 -24.43 13.23
CA GLN A 446 -0.79 -24.11 14.23
C GLN A 446 -1.38 -23.12 15.24
N LYS A 447 -1.07 -23.31 16.52
CA LYS A 447 -1.55 -22.42 17.58
C LYS A 447 -0.69 -21.16 17.60
N PRO A 448 -1.23 -19.96 17.31
CA PRO A 448 -0.48 -18.73 17.49
C PRO A 448 -0.22 -18.47 18.99
N PRO A 449 0.87 -17.77 19.35
CA PRO A 449 1.14 -17.37 20.73
C PRO A 449 0.01 -16.55 21.37
N ASN A 450 -0.63 -15.66 20.61
CA ASN A 450 -1.81 -14.89 21.01
C ASN A 450 -2.68 -14.50 19.78
N ASP A 451 -3.81 -13.84 20.01
CA ASP A 451 -4.78 -13.42 18.99
C ASP A 451 -4.75 -11.91 18.68
N ARG A 452 -3.77 -11.17 19.22
CA ARG A 452 -3.64 -9.71 19.07
C ARG A 452 -2.86 -9.28 17.83
N TYR A 453 -2.27 -10.25 17.12
CA TYR A 453 -1.41 -10.02 15.97
C TYR A 453 -1.66 -11.05 14.87
N MET A 454 -1.43 -10.63 13.63
CA MET A 454 -1.45 -11.52 12.48
C MET A 454 -0.17 -12.35 12.46
N TRP A 455 -0.14 -13.43 13.25
CA TRP A 455 0.95 -14.42 13.24
C TRP A 455 0.97 -15.14 11.90
N ARG A 456 1.84 -14.71 10.99
CA ARG A 456 1.96 -15.26 9.64
C ARG A 456 2.73 -16.58 9.65
N SER A 457 2.78 -17.29 8.54
CA SER A 457 3.67 -18.45 8.42
C SER A 457 5.16 -18.07 8.57
N ASN A 458 5.98 -19.00 9.07
CA ASN A 458 7.44 -18.85 9.16
C ASN A 458 8.13 -19.43 7.91
N ASP A 459 7.50 -19.28 6.75
CA ASP A 459 7.97 -19.75 5.45
C ASP A 459 7.46 -18.83 4.33
N SER A 460 7.86 -19.15 3.10
CA SER A 460 7.47 -18.44 1.89
C SER A 460 6.36 -19.15 1.13
N VAL A 461 5.31 -18.40 0.79
CA VAL A 461 4.16 -18.89 0.02
C VAL A 461 4.10 -18.21 -1.35
N SER A 462 4.13 -19.03 -2.39
CA SER A 462 4.16 -18.59 -3.78
C SER A 462 2.89 -17.85 -4.20
N PHE A 463 1.70 -18.39 -3.94
CA PHE A 463 0.46 -17.85 -4.53
C PHE A 463 0.04 -16.45 -4.03
N CYS A 464 0.59 -16.01 -2.90
CA CYS A 464 0.35 -14.69 -2.31
C CYS A 464 1.44 -13.67 -2.62
N THR A 465 2.51 -14.02 -3.35
CA THR A 465 3.63 -13.12 -3.64
C THR A 465 3.33 -12.22 -4.84
N LYS A 466 2.25 -11.42 -4.76
CA LYS A 466 1.80 -10.43 -5.75
C LYS A 466 1.73 -9.04 -5.09
N GLY A 467 1.76 -7.99 -5.89
CA GLY A 467 1.79 -6.58 -5.49
C GLY A 467 3.18 -6.04 -5.17
N TYR A 468 4.25 -6.73 -5.53
CA TYR A 468 5.60 -6.25 -5.21
C TYR A 468 5.97 -4.99 -6.02
N ASP A 469 5.24 -4.69 -7.09
CA ASP A 469 5.28 -3.40 -7.81
C ASP A 469 4.99 -2.20 -6.88
N CYS A 470 4.24 -2.40 -5.79
CA CYS A 470 3.99 -1.39 -4.77
C CYS A 470 5.26 -0.87 -4.11
N PHE A 471 6.27 -1.72 -3.95
CA PHE A 471 7.56 -1.30 -3.42
C PHE A 471 8.30 -0.34 -4.35
N PHE A 472 8.14 -0.48 -5.66
CA PHE A 472 8.66 0.50 -6.61
C PHE A 472 7.96 1.86 -6.45
N LEU A 473 6.63 1.86 -6.27
CA LEU A 473 5.87 3.08 -6.02
C LEU A 473 6.25 3.74 -4.69
N ALA A 474 6.40 2.95 -3.61
CA ALA A 474 6.84 3.44 -2.31
C ALA A 474 8.27 4.00 -2.37
N TRP A 475 9.18 3.36 -3.11
CA TRP A 475 10.50 3.88 -3.43
C TRP A 475 10.40 5.23 -4.14
N GLU A 476 9.60 5.33 -5.20
CA GLU A 476 9.39 6.58 -5.93
C GLU A 476 8.80 7.69 -5.04
N GLU A 477 7.98 7.36 -4.04
CA GLU A 477 7.35 8.34 -3.14
C GLU A 477 8.25 8.81 -1.98
N THR A 478 9.29 8.06 -1.62
CA THR A 478 10.09 8.30 -0.39
C THR A 478 11.60 8.38 -0.62
N GLY A 479 12.12 7.69 -1.62
CA GLY A 479 13.54 7.41 -1.77
C GLY A 479 14.10 6.47 -0.70
N ASP A 480 13.27 5.64 -0.05
CA ASP A 480 13.72 4.68 0.96
C ASP A 480 14.32 3.40 0.36
N PRO A 481 15.64 3.17 0.50
CA PRO A 481 16.31 2.02 -0.12
C PRO A 481 15.75 0.67 0.34
N ARG A 482 15.11 0.58 1.52
CA ARG A 482 14.43 -0.64 1.97
C ARG A 482 13.34 -1.09 1.00
N MET A 483 12.64 -0.14 0.38
CA MET A 483 11.60 -0.46 -0.61
C MET A 483 12.22 -1.11 -1.85
N LEU A 484 13.38 -0.64 -2.32
CA LEU A 484 14.09 -1.26 -3.43
C LEU A 484 14.68 -2.64 -3.05
N GLU A 485 15.17 -2.79 -1.82
CA GLU A 485 15.63 -4.06 -1.26
C GLU A 485 14.49 -5.11 -1.24
N ALA A 486 13.30 -4.73 -0.76
CA ALA A 486 12.11 -5.58 -0.78
C ALA A 486 11.70 -5.94 -2.21
N LEU A 487 11.61 -4.95 -3.11
CA LEU A 487 11.29 -5.19 -4.52
C LEU A 487 12.26 -6.22 -5.12
N GLN A 488 13.55 -6.03 -4.94
CA GLN A 488 14.57 -6.90 -5.51
C GLN A 488 14.49 -8.32 -4.94
N ALA A 489 14.22 -8.48 -3.64
CA ALA A 489 14.02 -9.78 -3.02
C ALA A 489 12.78 -10.49 -3.59
N GLN A 490 11.63 -9.81 -3.66
CA GLN A 490 10.39 -10.39 -4.17
C GLN A 490 10.46 -10.70 -5.67
N VAL A 491 11.09 -9.85 -6.48
CA VAL A 491 11.33 -10.12 -7.91
C VAL A 491 12.19 -11.37 -8.09
N ASN A 492 13.27 -11.50 -7.32
CA ASN A 492 14.15 -12.67 -7.40
C ASN A 492 13.41 -13.95 -6.99
N TYR A 493 12.62 -13.88 -5.92
CA TYR A 493 11.74 -14.98 -5.53
C TYR A 493 10.72 -15.31 -6.63
N ALA A 494 10.08 -14.29 -7.20
CA ALA A 494 9.05 -14.42 -8.22
C ALA A 494 9.57 -15.15 -9.45
N ALA A 495 10.72 -14.72 -9.98
CA ALA A 495 11.36 -15.33 -11.13
C ALA A 495 11.78 -16.79 -10.90
N SER A 496 12.14 -17.14 -9.66
CA SER A 496 12.69 -18.47 -9.34
C SER A 496 11.66 -19.49 -8.81
N HIS A 497 10.54 -19.03 -8.25
CA HIS A 497 9.58 -19.91 -7.54
C HIS A 497 8.14 -19.80 -8.03
N LEU A 498 7.76 -18.75 -8.77
CA LEU A 498 6.39 -18.59 -9.24
C LEU A 498 6.24 -19.22 -10.62
N HIS A 499 5.34 -20.21 -10.66
CA HIS A 499 4.95 -20.92 -11.87
C HIS A 499 3.44 -20.97 -12.01
N ALA A 500 2.94 -20.78 -13.22
CA ALA A 500 1.51 -20.87 -13.54
C ALA A 500 1.08 -22.27 -14.02
N TYR A 501 1.90 -23.30 -13.78
CA TYR A 501 1.62 -24.68 -14.21
C TYR A 501 1.89 -25.78 -13.16
N GLN A 502 2.58 -25.50 -12.05
CA GLN A 502 3.02 -26.55 -11.10
C GLN A 502 2.19 -26.60 -9.81
N THR A 503 1.97 -25.46 -9.16
CA THR A 503 1.37 -25.39 -7.83
C THR A 503 0.01 -24.71 -7.85
N THR A 504 -0.08 -23.59 -8.55
CA THR A 504 -1.34 -22.90 -8.78
C THR A 504 -1.28 -22.02 -10.03
N CYS A 505 -2.30 -22.09 -10.86
CA CYS A 505 -2.47 -21.22 -12.02
C CYS A 505 -2.75 -19.76 -11.61
N ARG A 506 -3.11 -19.51 -10.33
CA ARG A 506 -3.34 -18.16 -9.78
C ARG A 506 -2.11 -17.24 -9.88
N ASN A 507 -0.92 -17.82 -9.99
CA ASN A 507 0.32 -17.09 -10.21
C ASN A 507 0.34 -16.29 -11.51
N VAL A 508 -0.59 -16.53 -12.45
CA VAL A 508 -0.75 -15.65 -13.61
C VAL A 508 -1.03 -14.18 -13.22
N GLY A 509 -1.57 -13.92 -12.03
CA GLY A 509 -1.76 -12.55 -11.54
C GLY A 509 -0.47 -11.73 -11.44
N ASP A 510 0.68 -12.38 -11.27
CA ASP A 510 2.00 -11.75 -11.18
C ASP A 510 2.47 -11.12 -12.51
N VAL A 511 1.81 -11.46 -13.62
CA VAL A 511 2.03 -10.77 -14.92
C VAL A 511 1.86 -9.26 -14.78
N ARG A 512 0.92 -8.79 -13.95
CA ARG A 512 0.69 -7.36 -13.74
C ARG A 512 1.94 -6.68 -13.17
N ASP A 513 2.53 -7.25 -12.13
CA ASP A 513 3.66 -6.65 -11.44
C ASP A 513 4.89 -6.60 -12.35
N PHE A 514 5.16 -7.68 -13.08
CA PHE A 514 6.23 -7.72 -14.07
C PHE A 514 6.01 -6.72 -15.21
N LEU A 515 4.80 -6.57 -15.72
CA LEU A 515 4.52 -5.58 -16.77
C LEU A 515 4.68 -4.15 -16.26
N ASN A 516 4.17 -3.84 -15.08
CA ASN A 516 4.37 -2.54 -14.45
C ASN A 516 5.86 -2.20 -14.32
N LEU A 517 6.67 -3.15 -13.83
CA LEU A 517 8.11 -2.95 -13.74
C LEU A 517 8.76 -2.80 -15.12
N TYR A 518 8.36 -3.56 -16.13
CA TYR A 518 8.83 -3.38 -17.50
C TYR A 518 8.51 -1.98 -18.03
N GLU A 519 7.29 -1.50 -17.83
CA GLU A 519 6.85 -0.17 -18.29
C GLU A 519 7.64 0.96 -17.61
N TRP A 520 7.90 0.83 -16.31
CA TRP A 520 8.55 1.87 -15.53
C TRP A 520 10.08 1.89 -15.70
N THR A 521 10.70 0.72 -15.89
CA THR A 521 12.17 0.58 -15.96
C THR A 521 12.70 0.39 -17.38
N GLY A 522 11.89 -0.17 -18.28
CA GLY A 522 12.31 -0.61 -19.61
C GLY A 522 13.10 -1.92 -19.63
N GLU A 523 13.32 -2.57 -18.48
CA GLU A 523 14.15 -3.75 -18.39
C GLU A 523 13.45 -4.99 -18.96
N ARG A 524 13.95 -5.49 -20.09
CA ARG A 524 13.32 -6.58 -20.85
C ARG A 524 13.07 -7.86 -20.05
N ARG A 525 13.91 -8.15 -19.05
CA ARG A 525 13.76 -9.33 -18.17
C ARG A 525 12.36 -9.43 -17.58
N TYR A 526 11.73 -8.31 -17.22
CA TYR A 526 10.41 -8.32 -16.61
C TYR A 526 9.32 -8.73 -17.62
N LEU A 527 9.38 -8.22 -18.85
CA LEU A 527 8.46 -8.65 -19.92
C LEU A 527 8.66 -10.13 -20.27
N ASP A 528 9.90 -10.62 -20.23
CA ASP A 528 10.18 -12.03 -20.49
C ASP A 528 9.60 -12.95 -19.39
N GLU A 529 9.65 -12.53 -18.12
CA GLU A 529 9.00 -13.23 -17.00
C GLU A 529 7.46 -13.19 -17.12
N ALA A 530 6.88 -12.05 -17.51
CA ALA A 530 5.45 -11.94 -17.78
C ALA A 530 5.00 -12.91 -18.90
N LEU A 531 5.77 -12.98 -19.99
CA LEU A 531 5.53 -13.93 -21.09
C LEU A 531 5.70 -15.38 -20.65
N ARG A 532 6.71 -15.67 -19.82
CA ARG A 532 6.92 -17.02 -19.26
C ARG A 532 5.68 -17.47 -18.50
N LEU A 533 5.16 -16.67 -17.58
CA LEU A 533 3.97 -17.03 -16.80
C LEU A 533 2.75 -17.29 -17.67
N PHE A 534 2.50 -16.47 -18.70
CA PHE A 534 1.40 -16.75 -19.62
C PHE A 534 1.62 -18.04 -20.43
N ARG A 535 2.83 -18.27 -20.96
CA ARG A 535 3.15 -19.49 -21.72
C ARG A 535 3.02 -20.74 -20.87
N GLU A 536 3.39 -20.68 -19.60
CA GLU A 536 3.16 -21.74 -18.63
C GLU A 536 1.66 -21.99 -18.43
N LEU A 537 0.87 -20.93 -18.17
CA LEU A 537 -0.59 -21.05 -18.04
C LEU A 537 -1.23 -21.66 -19.30
N ARG A 538 -0.77 -21.26 -20.50
CA ARG A 538 -1.29 -21.77 -21.78
C ARG A 538 -1.27 -23.29 -21.86
N THR A 539 -0.28 -23.94 -21.26
CA THR A 539 -0.20 -25.42 -21.21
C THR A 539 -1.29 -26.07 -20.36
N ARG A 540 -2.00 -25.29 -19.54
CA ARG A 540 -3.05 -25.72 -18.61
C ARG A 540 -4.45 -25.27 -19.03
N LEU A 541 -4.57 -24.58 -20.17
CA LEU A 541 -5.86 -24.13 -20.68
C LEU A 541 -6.70 -25.31 -21.18
N SER A 542 -8.00 -25.26 -20.90
CA SER A 542 -9.00 -26.13 -21.49
C SER A 542 -9.25 -25.76 -22.95
N ARG A 543 -10.05 -26.57 -23.65
CA ARG A 543 -10.50 -26.27 -25.03
C ARG A 543 -11.18 -24.90 -25.16
N ASP A 544 -11.83 -24.45 -24.09
CA ASP A 544 -12.54 -23.17 -24.03
C ASP A 544 -11.66 -22.04 -23.47
N ARG A 545 -10.35 -22.26 -23.35
CA ARG A 545 -9.34 -21.33 -22.80
C ARG A 545 -9.62 -20.91 -21.35
N LEU A 546 -10.27 -21.78 -20.59
CA LEU A 546 -10.45 -21.65 -19.14
C LEU A 546 -9.48 -22.58 -18.41
N PHE A 547 -9.31 -22.41 -17.11
CA PHE A 547 -8.40 -23.24 -16.31
C PHE A 547 -8.93 -23.44 -14.89
N SER A 548 -8.41 -24.46 -14.21
CA SER A 548 -8.65 -24.72 -12.78
C SER A 548 -7.56 -24.06 -11.94
N GLU A 549 -7.80 -23.92 -10.64
CA GLU A 549 -6.79 -23.37 -9.72
C GLU A 549 -5.49 -24.18 -9.72
N GLY A 550 -5.57 -25.52 -9.77
CA GLY A 550 -4.40 -26.41 -9.81
C GLY A 550 -3.79 -26.58 -11.20
N GLY A 551 -4.50 -26.21 -12.27
CA GLY A 551 -4.08 -26.45 -13.65
C GLY A 551 -4.41 -27.83 -14.21
N ASP A 552 -5.14 -28.64 -13.45
CA ASP A 552 -5.68 -29.92 -13.91
C ASP A 552 -6.83 -29.71 -14.91
N PRO A 553 -7.03 -30.65 -15.87
CA PRO A 553 -8.11 -30.57 -16.84
C PRO A 553 -9.48 -30.42 -16.18
N LEU A 554 -10.31 -29.52 -16.72
CA LEU A 554 -11.65 -29.27 -16.19
C LEU A 554 -12.51 -30.52 -16.27
N GLU A 555 -13.18 -30.85 -15.16
CA GLU A 555 -14.14 -31.95 -15.10
C GLU A 555 -15.43 -31.58 -15.85
N PRO A 556 -15.93 -32.46 -16.74
CA PRO A 556 -17.16 -32.19 -17.48
C PRO A 556 -18.41 -32.27 -16.61
N GLU A 557 -18.37 -33.06 -15.53
CA GLU A 557 -19.45 -33.18 -14.55
C GLU A 557 -18.91 -32.89 -13.16
N LEU A 558 -19.46 -31.88 -12.49
CA LEU A 558 -19.08 -31.49 -11.14
C LEU A 558 -20.15 -31.91 -10.13
N PRO A 559 -19.76 -32.29 -8.91
CA PRO A 559 -20.71 -32.35 -7.81
C PRO A 559 -21.12 -30.95 -7.37
N PHE A 560 -22.11 -30.85 -6.48
CA PHE A 560 -22.34 -29.61 -5.73
C PHE A 560 -21.09 -29.25 -4.90
N ILE A 561 -20.68 -27.98 -4.94
CA ILE A 561 -19.48 -27.46 -4.26
C ILE A 561 -19.87 -26.22 -3.45
N GLU A 562 -19.64 -26.25 -2.14
CA GLU A 562 -19.98 -25.16 -1.21
C GLU A 562 -18.75 -24.59 -0.48
N ASP A 563 -17.65 -25.35 -0.44
CA ASP A 563 -16.42 -24.95 0.26
C ASP A 563 -15.16 -25.31 -0.55
N ASP A 564 -14.05 -24.68 -0.19
CA ASP A 564 -12.76 -24.90 -0.85
C ASP A 564 -12.19 -26.29 -0.62
N GLN A 565 -12.43 -26.92 0.53
CA GLN A 565 -11.87 -28.25 0.81
C GLN A 565 -12.45 -29.31 -0.14
N ARG A 566 -13.75 -29.24 -0.42
CA ARG A 566 -14.37 -30.05 -1.46
C ARG A 566 -13.95 -29.56 -2.84
N GLY A 567 -13.90 -28.24 -3.04
CA GLY A 567 -13.49 -27.63 -4.30
C GLY A 567 -12.09 -28.07 -4.75
N HIS A 568 -11.11 -28.22 -3.86
CA HIS A 568 -9.75 -28.66 -4.19
C HIS A 568 -9.67 -30.10 -4.68
N LYS A 569 -10.73 -30.90 -4.51
CA LYS A 569 -10.79 -32.27 -5.02
C LYS A 569 -11.32 -32.35 -6.46
N HIS A 570 -11.79 -31.22 -7.00
CA HIS A 570 -12.40 -31.15 -8.33
C HIS A 570 -11.77 -30.06 -9.18
N SER A 571 -11.58 -30.36 -10.45
CA SER A 571 -10.98 -29.41 -11.40
C SER A 571 -12.06 -28.59 -12.08
N TYR A 572 -12.22 -27.33 -11.68
CA TYR A 572 -13.18 -26.40 -12.27
C TYR A 572 -12.68 -24.96 -12.26
N SER A 573 -13.29 -24.11 -13.08
CA SER A 573 -13.00 -22.68 -13.09
C SER A 573 -13.73 -21.97 -11.96
N LYS A 574 -12.97 -21.56 -10.95
CA LYS A 574 -13.43 -20.71 -9.85
C LYS A 574 -13.42 -19.24 -10.29
N PRO A 575 -14.55 -18.49 -10.29
CA PRO A 575 -14.59 -17.10 -10.74
C PRO A 575 -13.50 -16.21 -10.10
N TYR A 576 -13.39 -16.26 -8.78
CA TYR A 576 -12.41 -15.47 -8.03
C TYR A 576 -10.94 -15.81 -8.38
N ILE A 577 -10.66 -17.05 -8.76
CA ILE A 577 -9.28 -17.50 -9.04
C ILE A 577 -8.89 -17.19 -10.49
N ILE A 578 -9.75 -17.54 -11.46
CA ILE A 578 -9.39 -17.33 -12.87
C ILE A 578 -9.32 -15.84 -13.21
N GLY A 579 -10.04 -15.00 -12.46
CA GLY A 579 -10.02 -13.56 -12.61
C GLY A 579 -8.62 -12.92 -12.46
N TYR A 580 -7.69 -13.57 -11.75
CA TYR A 580 -6.29 -13.13 -11.70
C TYR A 580 -5.61 -13.07 -13.07
N ALA A 581 -6.07 -13.86 -14.05
CA ALA A 581 -5.61 -13.73 -15.43
C ALA A 581 -5.88 -12.32 -16.00
N LEU A 582 -7.00 -11.69 -15.62
CA LEU A 582 -7.37 -10.37 -16.11
C LEU A 582 -6.65 -9.22 -15.40
N ALA A 583 -5.87 -9.48 -14.35
CA ALA A 583 -5.10 -8.43 -13.69
C ALA A 583 -3.98 -7.88 -14.60
N GLY A 584 -3.27 -8.78 -15.29
CA GLY A 584 -2.09 -8.45 -16.10
C GLY A 584 -2.13 -8.92 -17.57
N LEU A 585 -2.81 -10.03 -17.90
CA LEU A 585 -2.83 -10.52 -19.28
C LEU A 585 -3.43 -9.54 -20.30
N PRO A 586 -4.46 -8.72 -19.98
CA PRO A 586 -4.94 -7.71 -20.93
C PRO A 586 -3.81 -6.80 -21.40
N ASP A 587 -3.02 -6.25 -20.48
CA ASP A 587 -1.94 -5.32 -20.83
C ASP A 587 -0.78 -6.02 -21.57
N LEU A 588 -0.57 -7.33 -21.32
CA LEU A 588 0.44 -8.12 -22.05
C LEU A 588 0.20 -8.13 -23.56
N ILE A 589 -1.07 -8.03 -24.01
CA ILE A 589 -1.43 -8.02 -25.44
C ILE A 589 -0.73 -6.86 -26.18
N ALA A 590 -0.51 -5.72 -25.52
CA ALA A 590 0.17 -4.58 -26.15
C ALA A 590 1.63 -4.88 -26.50
N TYR A 591 2.28 -5.78 -25.75
CA TYR A 591 3.68 -6.13 -25.90
C TYR A 591 3.92 -7.44 -26.67
N ALA A 592 2.88 -8.28 -26.75
CA ALA A 592 2.92 -9.55 -27.46
C ALA A 592 1.58 -9.85 -28.15
N PRO A 593 1.16 -9.03 -29.13
CA PRO A 593 -0.15 -9.15 -29.77
C PRO A 593 -0.31 -10.47 -30.54
N ASP A 594 0.80 -11.07 -30.98
CA ASP A 594 0.83 -12.32 -31.73
C ASP A 594 1.10 -13.55 -30.83
N GLU A 595 1.17 -13.39 -29.49
CA GLU A 595 1.37 -14.52 -28.58
C GLU A 595 0.14 -15.46 -28.65
N PRO A 596 0.31 -16.74 -29.03
CA PRO A 596 -0.81 -17.62 -29.29
C PRO A 596 -1.75 -17.77 -28.09
N GLU A 597 -3.05 -17.68 -28.36
CA GLU A 597 -4.17 -17.81 -27.42
C GLU A 597 -4.31 -16.69 -26.38
N LEU A 598 -3.39 -15.74 -26.28
CA LEU A 598 -3.42 -14.70 -25.23
C LEU A 598 -4.72 -13.89 -25.24
N LYS A 599 -5.10 -13.36 -26.40
CA LYS A 599 -6.31 -12.55 -26.55
C LYS A 599 -7.58 -13.39 -26.35
N GLU A 600 -7.58 -14.62 -26.82
CA GLU A 600 -8.68 -15.57 -26.68
C GLU A 600 -8.89 -15.96 -25.22
N THR A 601 -7.82 -16.20 -24.46
CA THR A 601 -7.87 -16.46 -23.01
C THR A 601 -8.44 -15.26 -22.25
N VAL A 602 -7.96 -14.04 -22.53
CA VAL A 602 -8.49 -12.81 -21.90
C VAL A 602 -10.01 -12.69 -22.13
N ARG A 603 -10.47 -12.91 -23.37
CA ARG A 603 -11.90 -12.89 -23.69
C ARG A 603 -12.67 -14.01 -23.00
N ALA A 604 -12.17 -15.23 -23.04
CA ALA A 604 -12.84 -16.38 -22.43
C ALA A 604 -13.03 -16.22 -20.93
N VAL A 605 -12.00 -15.74 -20.22
CA VAL A 605 -12.09 -15.46 -18.78
C VAL A 605 -13.07 -14.32 -18.51
N ALA A 606 -13.02 -13.21 -19.26
CA ALA A 606 -13.95 -12.10 -19.09
C ALA A 606 -15.42 -12.54 -19.33
N ASP A 607 -15.65 -13.36 -20.34
CA ASP A 607 -16.96 -13.93 -20.66
C ASP A 607 -17.48 -14.83 -19.54
N PHE A 608 -16.62 -15.68 -19.00
CA PHE A 608 -16.96 -16.52 -17.86
C PHE A 608 -17.32 -15.69 -16.62
N LEU A 609 -16.51 -14.67 -16.29
CA LEU A 609 -16.79 -13.80 -15.14
C LEU A 609 -18.11 -13.05 -15.32
N ALA A 610 -18.34 -12.44 -16.48
CA ALA A 610 -19.57 -11.72 -16.76
C ALA A 610 -20.79 -12.65 -16.79
N GLY A 611 -20.65 -13.88 -17.28
CA GLY A 611 -21.71 -14.89 -17.29
C GLY A 611 -22.01 -15.52 -15.93
N SER A 612 -21.10 -15.39 -14.96
CA SER A 612 -21.23 -15.97 -13.61
C SER A 612 -21.54 -14.94 -12.52
N VAL A 613 -21.69 -13.66 -12.86
CA VAL A 613 -22.10 -12.62 -11.91
C VAL A 613 -23.49 -12.97 -11.35
N ASP A 614 -23.65 -12.86 -10.03
CA ASP A 614 -24.96 -13.01 -9.42
C ASP A 614 -25.80 -11.74 -9.66
N PRO A 615 -27.06 -11.86 -10.10
CA PRO A 615 -27.97 -10.72 -10.30
C PRO A 615 -28.17 -9.81 -9.08
N ALA A 616 -27.88 -10.28 -7.86
CA ALA A 616 -27.89 -9.46 -6.65
C ALA A 616 -26.69 -8.49 -6.56
N GLY A 617 -25.62 -8.74 -7.33
CA GLY A 617 -24.34 -8.02 -7.27
C GLY A 617 -23.27 -8.80 -6.53
N GLY A 618 -22.22 -9.22 -7.26
CA GLY A 618 -21.12 -10.03 -6.74
C GLY A 618 -21.05 -11.39 -7.41
N TRP A 619 -20.26 -12.31 -6.84
CA TRP A 619 -20.10 -13.67 -7.36
C TRP A 619 -20.34 -14.68 -6.25
N ARG A 620 -20.88 -15.84 -6.62
CA ARG A 620 -21.01 -16.97 -5.70
C ARG A 620 -19.65 -17.64 -5.50
N TYR A 621 -19.43 -18.13 -4.27
CA TYR A 621 -18.16 -18.75 -3.89
C TYR A 621 -18.35 -20.10 -3.18
N PRO A 622 -17.52 -21.11 -3.51
CA PRO A 622 -16.42 -21.08 -4.48
C PRO A 622 -16.87 -21.31 -5.95
N HIS A 623 -18.09 -21.78 -6.17
CA HIS A 623 -18.66 -22.09 -7.48
C HIS A 623 -19.83 -21.13 -7.82
N PRO A 624 -20.12 -20.84 -9.10
CA PRO A 624 -21.28 -20.01 -9.52
C PRO A 624 -22.67 -20.49 -9.03
N ARG A 625 -22.76 -21.67 -8.42
CA ARG A 625 -24.00 -22.25 -7.88
C ARG A 625 -23.96 -22.47 -6.36
N SER A 626 -22.87 -22.09 -5.69
CA SER A 626 -22.75 -22.16 -4.23
C SER A 626 -23.77 -21.24 -3.55
N SER A 627 -24.04 -21.50 -2.27
CA SER A 627 -25.10 -20.82 -1.52
C SER A 627 -24.75 -19.39 -1.12
N SER A 628 -23.46 -19.05 -1.05
CA SER A 628 -22.96 -17.75 -0.60
C SER A 628 -22.59 -16.84 -1.77
N VAL A 629 -23.10 -15.61 -1.79
CA VAL A 629 -22.69 -14.53 -2.71
C VAL A 629 -21.73 -13.57 -1.99
N LEU A 630 -20.54 -13.36 -2.53
CA LEU A 630 -19.54 -12.41 -2.04
C LEU A 630 -19.76 -11.02 -2.68
N MET A 631 -20.70 -10.25 -2.12
CA MET A 631 -21.03 -8.91 -2.62
C MET A 631 -19.93 -7.87 -2.32
N SER A 632 -19.30 -7.99 -1.15
CA SER A 632 -18.21 -7.09 -0.71
C SER A 632 -17.01 -7.13 -1.65
N GLN A 633 -16.60 -8.31 -2.11
CA GLN A 633 -15.48 -8.53 -3.03
C GLN A 633 -15.81 -8.28 -4.51
N GLY A 634 -17.09 -8.12 -4.88
CA GLY A 634 -17.50 -8.02 -6.28
C GLY A 634 -16.83 -6.87 -7.07
N ILE A 635 -16.30 -5.87 -6.38
CA ILE A 635 -15.54 -4.77 -6.98
C ILE A 635 -14.26 -5.26 -7.67
N GLU A 636 -13.56 -6.28 -7.16
CA GLU A 636 -12.34 -6.81 -7.80
C GLU A 636 -12.64 -7.51 -9.14
N PRO A 637 -13.60 -8.44 -9.25
CA PRO A 637 -13.96 -8.99 -10.57
C PRO A 637 -14.53 -7.95 -11.53
N ALA A 638 -15.26 -6.94 -11.03
CA ALA A 638 -15.68 -5.81 -11.86
C ALA A 638 -14.46 -5.03 -12.40
N TRP A 639 -13.44 -4.79 -11.57
CA TRP A 639 -12.17 -4.20 -11.99
C TRP A 639 -11.46 -5.05 -13.04
N GLN A 640 -11.35 -6.36 -12.83
CA GLN A 640 -10.80 -7.31 -13.79
C GLN A 640 -11.52 -7.25 -15.16
N LEU A 641 -12.85 -7.12 -15.18
CA LEU A 641 -13.62 -6.90 -16.41
C LEU A 641 -13.27 -5.55 -17.07
N THR A 642 -13.05 -4.48 -16.29
CA THR A 642 -12.61 -3.20 -16.86
C THR A 642 -11.26 -3.32 -17.55
N ARG A 643 -10.32 -4.08 -16.96
CA ARG A 643 -8.98 -4.31 -17.49
C ARG A 643 -9.03 -5.03 -18.83
N ALA A 644 -9.81 -6.10 -18.93
CA ALA A 644 -10.07 -6.77 -20.20
C ALA A 644 -10.68 -5.80 -21.23
N ALA A 645 -11.76 -5.11 -20.86
CA ALA A 645 -12.51 -4.21 -21.74
C ALA A 645 -11.68 -3.05 -22.29
N LYS A 646 -10.72 -2.51 -21.52
CA LYS A 646 -9.81 -1.45 -21.97
C LYS A 646 -8.96 -1.88 -23.17
N VAL A 647 -8.62 -3.16 -23.28
CA VAL A 647 -7.71 -3.67 -24.32
C VAL A 647 -8.44 -4.35 -25.46
N VAL A 648 -9.41 -5.23 -25.16
CA VAL A 648 -10.11 -6.01 -26.21
C VAL A 648 -11.40 -5.35 -26.70
N GLY A 649 -11.80 -4.23 -26.08
CA GLY A 649 -13.00 -3.46 -26.36
C GLY A 649 -14.14 -3.76 -25.36
N PRO A 650 -14.96 -2.77 -24.96
CA PRO A 650 -16.09 -3.01 -24.07
C PRO A 650 -17.21 -3.79 -24.76
N GLU A 651 -17.68 -4.85 -24.13
CA GLU A 651 -18.85 -5.60 -24.56
C GLU A 651 -20.07 -5.32 -23.68
N ARG A 652 -21.27 -5.39 -24.26
CA ARG A 652 -22.52 -5.12 -23.53
C ARG A 652 -22.63 -5.95 -22.26
N ARG A 653 -22.40 -7.27 -22.36
CA ARG A 653 -22.46 -8.22 -21.23
C ARG A 653 -21.47 -7.92 -20.11
N TRP A 654 -20.27 -7.44 -20.44
CA TRP A 654 -19.27 -7.09 -19.42
C TRP A 654 -19.66 -5.80 -18.70
N LEU A 655 -20.12 -4.80 -19.46
CA LEU A 655 -20.67 -3.57 -18.88
C LEU A 655 -21.92 -3.84 -18.05
N ASP A 656 -22.77 -4.80 -18.44
CA ASP A 656 -23.94 -5.22 -17.64
C ASP A 656 -23.48 -5.86 -16.31
N ALA A 657 -22.47 -6.73 -16.32
CA ALA A 657 -21.93 -7.32 -15.09
C ALA A 657 -21.31 -6.25 -14.15
N ILE A 658 -20.55 -5.30 -14.71
CA ILE A 658 -20.02 -4.15 -13.95
C ILE A 658 -21.17 -3.30 -13.37
N GLU A 659 -22.21 -3.03 -14.17
CA GLU A 659 -23.41 -2.28 -13.73
C GLU A 659 -24.07 -2.97 -12.54
N THR A 660 -24.28 -4.29 -12.59
CA THR A 660 -24.89 -5.07 -11.50
C THR A 660 -24.15 -4.89 -10.19
N VAL A 661 -22.82 -4.95 -10.20
CA VAL A 661 -21.98 -4.76 -9.00
C VAL A 661 -22.06 -3.31 -8.50
N LEU A 662 -21.92 -2.33 -9.39
CA LEU A 662 -21.98 -0.91 -9.03
C LEU A 662 -23.35 -0.54 -8.44
N ARG A 663 -24.45 -1.02 -9.04
CA ARG A 663 -25.81 -0.78 -8.54
C ARG A 663 -26.04 -1.41 -7.17
N ALA A 664 -25.54 -2.63 -6.94
CA ALA A 664 -25.59 -3.24 -5.61
C ALA A 664 -24.83 -2.41 -4.57
N ARG A 665 -23.66 -1.87 -4.93
CA ARG A 665 -22.88 -0.99 -4.06
C ARG A 665 -23.61 0.33 -3.77
N ILE A 666 -24.11 1.00 -4.81
CA ILE A 666 -24.76 2.31 -4.71
C ILE A 666 -26.06 2.21 -3.93
N HIS A 667 -26.99 1.34 -4.35
CA HIS A 667 -28.30 1.27 -3.71
C HIS A 667 -28.26 0.60 -2.35
N GLY A 668 -27.34 -0.35 -2.15
CA GLY A 668 -27.04 -0.91 -0.84
C GLY A 668 -26.62 0.15 0.17
N TRP A 669 -25.67 1.00 -0.22
CA TRP A 669 -25.20 2.12 0.59
C TRP A 669 -26.28 3.19 0.78
N GLN A 670 -26.99 3.62 -0.27
CA GLN A 670 -28.09 4.58 -0.12
C GLN A 670 -29.20 4.09 0.82
N ARG A 671 -29.43 2.77 0.87
CA ARG A 671 -30.46 2.16 1.71
C ARG A 671 -30.03 2.06 3.16
N THR A 672 -28.77 1.70 3.42
CA THR A 672 -28.32 1.26 4.74
C THR A 672 -27.25 2.14 5.38
N GLY A 673 -26.63 3.05 4.63
CA GLY A 673 -25.39 3.74 5.01
C GLY A 673 -24.14 2.85 4.93
N MET A 674 -24.28 1.56 4.58
CA MET A 674 -23.23 0.54 4.66
C MET A 674 -23.06 -0.24 3.36
N ILE A 675 -21.92 -0.93 3.23
CA ILE A 675 -21.69 -1.90 2.16
C ILE A 675 -22.60 -3.12 2.36
N LEU A 676 -23.30 -3.57 1.30
CA LEU A 676 -23.84 -4.94 1.26
C LEU A 676 -22.67 -5.92 1.13
N SER A 677 -22.38 -6.66 2.19
CA SER A 677 -21.15 -7.46 2.27
C SER A 677 -21.30 -8.86 1.71
N GLY A 678 -22.50 -9.45 1.78
CA GLY A 678 -22.77 -10.79 1.27
C GLY A 678 -24.24 -11.17 1.33
N LEU A 679 -24.56 -12.29 0.68
CA LEU A 679 -25.86 -12.96 0.77
C LEU A 679 -25.63 -14.45 1.05
N GLU A 680 -26.09 -14.93 2.20
CA GLU A 680 -26.05 -16.35 2.57
C GLU A 680 -27.33 -17.07 2.12
N GLY A 681 -27.17 -18.33 1.72
CA GLY A 681 -28.25 -19.15 1.16
C GLY A 681 -29.50 -19.22 2.03
N TRP A 682 -30.67 -19.29 1.37
CA TRP A 682 -31.95 -19.40 2.07
C TRP A 682 -32.03 -20.66 2.96
N GLU A 683 -31.31 -21.73 2.61
CA GLU A 683 -31.35 -22.99 3.35
C GLU A 683 -30.90 -22.79 4.80
N ILE A 684 -29.77 -22.11 4.99
CA ILE A 684 -29.21 -21.79 6.31
C ILE A 684 -30.08 -20.74 7.00
N SER A 685 -30.49 -19.73 6.24
CA SER A 685 -31.23 -18.57 6.75
C SER A 685 -32.60 -18.93 7.31
N THR A 686 -33.26 -19.93 6.72
CA THR A 686 -34.57 -20.45 7.14
C THR A 686 -34.47 -21.58 8.17
N GLY A 687 -33.26 -22.01 8.53
CA GLY A 687 -33.02 -23.16 9.41
C GLY A 687 -33.35 -24.51 8.77
N LYS A 688 -33.49 -24.58 7.44
CA LYS A 688 -33.69 -25.83 6.70
C LYS A 688 -32.48 -26.75 6.85
N VAL A 689 -31.28 -26.16 6.94
CA VAL A 689 -30.03 -26.80 7.36
C VAL A 689 -29.41 -26.02 8.50
N LYS A 690 -28.61 -26.69 9.34
CA LYS A 690 -27.93 -26.05 10.48
C LYS A 690 -26.60 -25.42 10.09
N ASN A 691 -25.92 -25.98 9.10
CA ASN A 691 -24.62 -25.54 8.61
C ASN A 691 -24.47 -25.86 7.13
N ARG A 692 -23.36 -25.40 6.52
CA ARG A 692 -23.07 -25.57 5.10
C ARG A 692 -22.84 -27.03 4.70
N ASP A 693 -22.28 -27.85 5.58
CA ASP A 693 -21.95 -29.26 5.28
C ASP A 693 -23.20 -30.10 4.99
N GLU A 694 -24.31 -29.78 5.65
CA GLU A 694 -25.61 -30.43 5.43
C GLU A 694 -26.15 -30.20 4.00
N LEU A 695 -25.70 -29.16 3.28
CA LEU A 695 -26.10 -28.91 1.89
C LEU A 695 -25.68 -30.05 0.95
N TYR A 696 -24.59 -30.75 1.27
CA TYR A 696 -24.13 -31.90 0.48
C TYR A 696 -25.06 -33.12 0.57
N GLY A 697 -25.90 -33.20 1.60
CA GLY A 697 -26.97 -34.19 1.68
C GLY A 697 -28.20 -33.81 0.85
N MET A 698 -28.38 -32.51 0.56
CA MET A 698 -29.51 -31.99 -0.22
C MET A 698 -29.23 -31.97 -1.72
N TYR A 699 -28.01 -31.59 -2.11
CA TYR A 699 -27.64 -31.34 -3.50
C TYR A 699 -26.49 -32.24 -3.91
N ARG A 700 -26.71 -33.01 -4.99
CA ARG A 700 -25.68 -33.85 -5.59
C ARG A 700 -24.95 -33.09 -6.69
N LYS A 701 -25.69 -32.35 -7.50
CA LYS A 701 -25.20 -31.54 -8.61
C LYS A 701 -25.48 -30.05 -8.38
N PRO A 702 -24.69 -29.14 -9.00
CA PRO A 702 -24.92 -27.70 -8.93
C PRO A 702 -26.33 -27.26 -9.32
N GLU A 703 -26.96 -27.94 -10.28
CA GLU A 703 -28.28 -27.62 -10.82
C GLU A 703 -29.43 -28.00 -9.87
N ASP A 704 -29.17 -28.87 -8.88
CA ASP A 704 -30.19 -29.30 -7.92
C ASP A 704 -30.64 -28.15 -7.01
N ARG A 705 -29.81 -27.11 -6.87
CA ARG A 705 -30.06 -25.96 -6.01
C ARG A 705 -30.81 -24.86 -6.77
N ASN A 706 -31.89 -24.36 -6.16
CA ASN A 706 -32.57 -23.14 -6.64
C ASN A 706 -32.06 -21.89 -5.90
N PRO A 707 -31.26 -21.02 -6.55
CA PRO A 707 -30.72 -19.81 -5.93
C PRO A 707 -31.73 -18.65 -5.81
N GLU A 708 -32.86 -18.68 -6.51
CA GLU A 708 -33.80 -17.54 -6.55
C GLU A 708 -34.42 -17.22 -5.18
N ARG A 709 -34.49 -18.22 -4.29
CA ARG A 709 -34.98 -18.02 -2.93
C ARG A 709 -34.00 -17.23 -2.05
N ASP A 710 -32.71 -17.19 -2.40
CA ASP A 710 -31.71 -16.40 -1.66
C ASP A 710 -32.12 -14.93 -1.58
N TYR A 711 -32.67 -14.39 -2.66
CA TYR A 711 -33.05 -12.97 -2.76
C TYR A 711 -34.23 -12.59 -1.85
N ARG A 712 -35.09 -13.55 -1.51
CA ARG A 712 -36.28 -13.34 -0.65
C ARG A 712 -36.07 -13.81 0.78
N GLU A 713 -35.25 -14.82 0.98
CA GLU A 713 -35.17 -15.57 2.23
C GLU A 713 -33.74 -15.71 2.77
N GLY A 714 -32.72 -15.45 1.94
CA GLY A 714 -31.31 -15.48 2.34
C GLY A 714 -30.95 -14.36 3.32
N ARG A 715 -29.92 -14.58 4.13
CA ARG A 715 -29.43 -13.64 5.13
C ARG A 715 -28.48 -12.65 4.47
N ILE A 716 -28.76 -11.37 4.65
CA ILE A 716 -27.98 -10.28 4.07
C ILE A 716 -26.91 -9.85 5.08
N GLY A 717 -25.66 -9.80 4.63
CA GLY A 717 -24.54 -9.24 5.37
C GLY A 717 -24.36 -7.75 5.06
N TYR A 718 -23.92 -6.98 6.07
CA TYR A 718 -23.67 -5.54 5.96
C TYR A 718 -22.32 -5.17 6.54
N GLY A 719 -21.81 -4.02 6.11
CA GLY A 719 -20.84 -3.21 6.85
C GLY A 719 -19.43 -3.78 6.94
N GLY A 720 -19.02 -4.62 5.98
CA GLY A 720 -17.66 -5.14 5.91
C GLY A 720 -17.21 -5.40 4.48
N ALA A 721 -15.93 -5.16 4.21
CA ALA A 721 -15.31 -5.50 2.93
C ALA A 721 -13.81 -5.73 3.09
N PRO A 722 -13.23 -6.71 2.39
CA PRO A 722 -11.78 -6.85 2.32
C PRO A 722 -11.16 -5.79 1.40
N PRO A 723 -9.84 -5.60 1.39
CA PRO A 723 -9.18 -4.53 0.63
C PRO A 723 -9.55 -4.51 -0.87
N GLU A 724 -9.59 -5.68 -1.52
CA GLU A 724 -10.00 -5.84 -2.92
C GLU A 724 -11.44 -5.37 -3.20
N GLY A 725 -12.28 -5.34 -2.17
CA GLY A 725 -13.66 -4.88 -2.24
C GLY A 725 -13.85 -3.37 -2.16
N ILE A 726 -12.76 -2.62 -1.91
CA ILE A 726 -12.81 -1.16 -1.66
C ILE A 726 -11.84 -0.36 -2.52
N VAL A 727 -10.63 -0.85 -2.81
CA VAL A 727 -9.57 -0.05 -3.46
C VAL A 727 -9.81 0.27 -4.94
N TYR A 728 -10.60 -0.55 -5.66
CA TYR A 728 -10.82 -0.36 -7.09
C TYR A 728 -12.08 0.44 -7.44
N PHE A 729 -12.88 0.86 -6.45
CA PHE A 729 -14.21 1.44 -6.70
C PHE A 729 -14.18 2.66 -7.63
N ALA A 730 -13.27 3.60 -7.38
CA ALA A 730 -13.16 4.82 -8.18
C ALA A 730 -12.76 4.52 -9.64
N GLU A 731 -11.86 3.55 -9.87
CA GLU A 731 -11.46 3.16 -11.22
C GLU A 731 -12.60 2.47 -11.97
N VAL A 732 -13.30 1.53 -11.31
CA VAL A 732 -14.45 0.82 -11.91
C VAL A 732 -15.56 1.80 -12.27
N LEU A 733 -15.86 2.75 -11.38
CA LEU A 733 -16.86 3.79 -11.63
C LEU A 733 -16.46 4.71 -12.79
N ALA A 734 -15.22 5.20 -12.81
CA ALA A 734 -14.71 6.05 -13.89
C ALA A 734 -14.78 5.35 -15.25
N PHE A 735 -14.38 4.07 -15.30
CA PHE A 735 -14.48 3.26 -16.51
C PHE A 735 -15.93 3.12 -16.98
N TYR A 736 -16.84 2.75 -16.08
CA TYR A 736 -18.24 2.58 -16.43
C TYR A 736 -18.86 3.88 -16.98
N LEU A 737 -18.62 5.02 -16.33
CA LEU A 737 -19.18 6.32 -16.73
C LEU A 737 -18.62 6.84 -18.05
N LYS A 738 -17.44 6.36 -18.50
CA LYS A 738 -16.93 6.64 -19.85
C LYS A 738 -17.77 5.97 -20.94
N HIS A 739 -18.50 4.90 -20.60
CA HIS A 739 -19.21 4.06 -21.57
C HIS A 739 -20.73 4.07 -21.43
N ARG A 740 -21.26 4.45 -20.26
CA ARG A 740 -22.70 4.43 -19.97
C ARG A 740 -23.13 5.63 -19.14
N LEU A 741 -24.40 5.96 -19.32
CA LEU A 741 -25.09 7.04 -18.62
C LEU A 741 -25.19 6.74 -17.12
N VAL A 742 -24.99 7.78 -16.30
CA VAL A 742 -25.02 7.71 -14.83
C VAL A 742 -26.40 7.34 -14.31
N GLU A 743 -27.47 7.72 -15.01
CA GLU A 743 -28.86 7.47 -14.66
C GLU A 743 -29.15 5.96 -14.54
N ARG A 744 -28.44 5.12 -15.30
CA ARG A 744 -28.57 3.66 -15.20
C ARG A 744 -28.14 3.12 -13.84
N LEU A 745 -27.15 3.76 -13.21
CA LEU A 745 -26.68 3.40 -11.86
C LEU A 745 -27.59 3.94 -10.76
N LEU A 746 -28.30 5.04 -11.03
CA LEU A 746 -29.13 5.74 -10.04
C LEU A 746 -30.60 5.35 -10.09
N THR A 747 -31.04 4.71 -11.17
CA THR A 747 -32.42 4.19 -11.30
C THR A 747 -32.64 3.15 -10.20
N GLU A 748 -33.69 3.30 -9.40
CA GLU A 748 -34.00 2.34 -8.35
C GLU A 748 -34.24 0.93 -8.94
N PRO A 749 -33.70 -0.14 -8.33
CA PRO A 749 -33.99 -1.50 -8.76
C PRO A 749 -35.49 -1.83 -8.60
N GLY A 750 -36.08 -2.48 -9.59
CA GLY A 750 -37.48 -2.91 -9.52
C GLY A 750 -37.73 -3.86 -8.33
N PRO A 751 -38.94 -3.86 -7.73
CA PRO A 751 -39.22 -4.65 -6.52
C PRO A 751 -39.12 -6.18 -6.72
N GLU A 752 -39.27 -6.64 -7.96
CA GLU A 752 -39.14 -8.05 -8.33
C GLU A 752 -37.73 -8.42 -8.84
N GLU A 753 -36.85 -7.43 -9.05
CA GLU A 753 -35.45 -7.70 -9.38
C GLU A 753 -34.73 -8.28 -8.14
N PRO A 754 -33.76 -9.19 -8.32
CA PRO A 754 -33.00 -9.78 -7.21
C PRO A 754 -32.44 -8.75 -6.21
N LEU A 755 -31.82 -7.68 -6.70
CA LEU A 755 -31.34 -6.60 -5.84
C LEU A 755 -32.49 -5.85 -5.15
N GLY A 756 -33.61 -5.59 -5.83
CA GLY A 756 -34.78 -4.95 -5.22
C GLY A 756 -35.42 -5.79 -4.11
N GLN A 757 -35.47 -7.11 -4.27
CA GLN A 757 -35.94 -8.04 -3.24
C GLN A 757 -35.04 -8.05 -1.99
N ILE A 758 -33.71 -7.93 -2.17
CA ILE A 758 -32.74 -7.76 -1.08
C ILE A 758 -32.98 -6.42 -0.38
N LEU A 759 -32.99 -5.31 -1.13
CA LEU A 759 -33.12 -3.95 -0.58
C LEU A 759 -34.45 -3.73 0.15
N LYS A 760 -35.53 -4.37 -0.28
CA LYS A 760 -36.83 -4.35 0.42
C LYS A 760 -36.73 -4.88 1.85
N ARG A 761 -35.88 -5.89 2.07
CA ARG A 761 -35.63 -6.55 3.35
C ARG A 761 -34.51 -5.87 4.15
N SER A 762 -33.69 -5.05 3.52
CA SER A 762 -32.62 -4.31 4.19
C SER A 762 -33.15 -3.17 5.08
N PRO A 763 -32.48 -2.90 6.21
CA PRO A 763 -32.83 -1.79 7.09
C PRO A 763 -32.79 -0.47 6.31
N LYS A 764 -33.65 0.48 6.68
CA LYS A 764 -33.54 1.86 6.19
C LYS A 764 -32.61 2.61 7.13
N GLU A 765 -31.64 3.31 6.58
CA GLU A 765 -30.82 4.26 7.34
C GLU A 765 -31.71 5.27 8.07
N SER A 766 -31.48 5.44 9.37
CA SER A 766 -32.21 6.42 10.17
C SER A 766 -31.80 7.84 9.71
N PRO A 767 -32.76 8.76 9.48
CA PRO A 767 -32.48 10.11 8.98
C PRO A 767 -31.50 10.96 9.81
N GLN A 768 -31.19 10.56 11.04
CA GLN A 768 -30.33 11.29 11.99
C GLN A 768 -28.82 11.19 11.68
N VAL A 769 -28.41 10.39 10.69
CA VAL A 769 -26.99 10.16 10.33
C VAL A 769 -26.58 10.88 9.02
N ARG A 770 -27.50 11.66 8.41
CA ARG A 770 -27.26 12.34 7.12
C ARG A 770 -26.46 13.63 7.19
#